data_AF-A0A194XTB3-F1
#
_entry.id   AF-A0A194XTB3-F1
#
_cell.length_a   1.000
_cell.length_b   1.000
_cell.length_c   1.000
_cell.angle_alpha   90.00
_cell.angle_beta   90.00
_cell.angle_gamma   90.00
#
_symmetry.space_group_name_H-M   'P 1'
#
loop_
_entity.id
_entity.type
_entity.pdbx_description
1 polymer ?
#
loop_
_entity_poly.entity_id
_entity_poly.type
_entity_poly.pdbx_seq_one_letter_code
_entity_poly.pdbx_strand_id
1 'polypeptide(L)'
;MDDEKPDRVTAAVDPEKPSATSSKPSKLSLLIGGAIVVIVVLALALGLGLGLGLKHHHSSAVSSSSTVPSASASPSSTPSGLSENIPSWRRDPSEYLLDMDWDINAAPTTRIFNITVSEIQAAPDGVMRTMLVMNGQFPGPLIRVNEGDRVLVNVTNQLKNGTSMHWHGFFQNGTNWMDGTAGITQCPIPPGTSSLYNFTVENQFGTYWYHSHFSSQYTDGLVGPFIVHSPSEATVRSTYDYDQVILLSDWYHDLSSALLPAYLASGNENAEPLPDSGVIQGTNYFDCSSYDPDSGYICQDNSTRAILPIHPQKRHRLRLINTGAFGEFDVSIDNHTLSVIEADSTLITPVTVHRVPIHIAQRYSVVVNFNQSTSTNYWFRAQMNEHCFSADNPVLDPDVKALISYSNTTSEPTNSIDWTDVLDVTCQDLNTTLLVPLTPISPPKNDLTYQLDISFQIGSYALDKAYINSTTWTPSSTPTLNQAISALSSQNTTLSSSFSTLGLDTTLYSPSGSQFILSIPTLQTVDILLNNFDEGAHPFHLHGHQFWELASGTGNFDWGTAYQGIDTRNPMRRDTLTVDAYGWSLIRFVADNPGLWALHCHISWHMEAGLLMQFQTRADIMKTWTLPADVKGLCST
;
A
#
# COMPACT_ATOMS: atom_id res chain seq x y z
N MET A 1 47.00 -36.20 -28.85
CA MET A 1 48.43 -36.52 -29.05
C MET A 1 49.16 -35.20 -28.86
N ASP A 2 50.11 -35.22 -27.95
CA ASP A 2 50.79 -34.08 -27.34
C ASP A 2 51.27 -33.03 -28.34
N ASP A 3 51.23 -31.76 -27.93
CA ASP A 3 52.37 -30.89 -28.18
C ASP A 3 52.46 -29.74 -27.16
N GLU A 4 53.71 -29.33 -26.98
CA GLU A 4 54.32 -28.78 -25.78
C GLU A 4 54.32 -27.22 -25.71
N LYS A 5 54.64 -26.75 -24.50
CA LYS A 5 54.72 -25.39 -23.91
C LYS A 5 55.67 -24.39 -24.64
N PRO A 6 55.69 -23.07 -24.29
CA PRO A 6 56.45 -22.62 -23.10
C PRO A 6 55.93 -21.40 -22.29
N ASP A 7 56.30 -21.43 -21.01
CA ASP A 7 56.69 -20.38 -20.05
C ASP A 7 55.92 -19.07 -19.82
N ARG A 8 55.43 -18.89 -18.57
CA ARG A 8 55.90 -17.80 -17.68
C ARG A 8 55.61 -18.05 -16.19
N VAL A 9 56.54 -17.53 -15.38
CA VAL A 9 56.79 -17.69 -13.94
C VAL A 9 55.77 -16.95 -13.05
N THR A 10 55.33 -17.61 -11.97
CA THR A 10 54.57 -17.04 -10.84
C THR A 10 55.43 -17.02 -9.57
N ALA A 11 55.45 -15.90 -8.85
CA ALA A 11 55.99 -15.79 -7.50
C ALA A 11 54.86 -15.34 -6.55
N ALA A 12 54.69 -16.09 -5.46
CA ALA A 12 53.71 -15.91 -4.41
C ALA A 12 54.25 -15.00 -3.29
N VAL A 13 53.37 -14.24 -2.62
CA VAL A 13 53.65 -13.51 -1.38
C VAL A 13 52.45 -13.66 -0.44
N ASP A 14 52.72 -14.18 0.77
CA ASP A 14 51.80 -14.33 1.91
C ASP A 14 51.49 -12.98 2.61
N PRO A 15 50.34 -12.85 3.30
CA PRO A 15 49.97 -11.62 4.01
C PRO A 15 50.49 -11.57 5.46
N GLU A 16 51.06 -10.42 5.83
CA GLU A 16 51.61 -10.12 7.16
C GLU A 16 50.59 -9.35 8.05
N LYS A 17 50.71 -9.57 9.37
CA LYS A 17 49.80 -9.19 10.46
C LYS A 17 50.03 -7.73 10.93
N PRO A 18 49.02 -6.93 11.34
CA PRO A 18 49.26 -5.57 11.82
C PRO A 18 49.61 -5.49 13.31
N SER A 19 50.57 -4.62 13.62
CA SER A 19 51.08 -4.24 14.95
C SER A 19 50.35 -2.99 15.47
N ALA A 20 49.94 -3.01 16.74
CA ALA A 20 49.32 -1.88 17.44
C ALA A 20 50.35 -0.93 18.06
N THR A 21 50.19 0.38 17.84
CA THR A 21 50.91 1.44 18.59
C THR A 21 49.93 2.48 19.14
N SER A 22 50.00 2.67 20.46
CA SER A 22 49.25 3.62 21.27
C SER A 22 49.87 5.02 21.21
N SER A 23 49.07 6.06 20.93
CA SER A 23 49.46 7.47 21.09
C SER A 23 48.51 8.20 22.05
N LYS A 24 49.06 8.81 23.10
CA LYS A 24 48.32 9.66 24.05
C LYS A 24 47.96 11.03 23.41
N PRO A 25 46.77 11.59 23.67
CA PRO A 25 46.37 12.89 23.13
C PRO A 25 47.08 14.05 23.86
N SER A 26 47.36 15.13 23.12
CA SER A 26 48.07 16.31 23.61
C SER A 26 47.13 17.25 24.39
N LYS A 27 47.70 18.09 25.27
CA LYS A 27 46.99 19.02 26.16
C LYS A 27 46.09 20.05 25.46
N LEU A 28 46.16 20.16 24.12
CA LEU A 28 45.32 21.06 23.33
C LEU A 28 43.89 20.50 23.13
N SER A 29 43.72 19.17 23.12
CA SER A 29 42.42 18.49 22.94
C SER A 29 41.47 18.69 24.12
N LEU A 30 42.01 18.80 25.35
CA LEU A 30 41.19 19.01 26.56
C LEU A 30 40.65 20.45 26.70
N LEU A 31 41.34 21.44 26.13
CA LEU A 31 40.92 22.85 26.23
C LEU A 31 39.77 23.18 25.26
N ILE A 32 39.70 22.51 24.10
CA ILE A 32 38.63 22.70 23.12
C ILE A 32 37.33 22.00 23.59
N GLY A 33 37.45 20.81 24.19
CA GLY A 33 36.31 20.11 24.77
C GLY A 33 35.63 20.86 25.92
N GLY A 34 36.42 21.56 26.76
CA GLY A 34 35.87 22.35 27.87
C GLY A 34 35.09 23.60 27.44
N ALA A 35 35.46 24.23 26.32
CA ALA A 35 34.79 25.43 25.83
C ALA A 35 33.41 25.15 25.19
N ILE A 36 33.27 23.99 24.53
CA ILE A 36 32.02 23.59 23.88
C ILE A 36 30.93 23.24 24.92
N VAL A 37 31.30 22.62 26.04
CA VAL A 37 30.35 22.26 27.10
C VAL A 37 29.74 23.49 27.78
N VAL A 38 30.51 24.58 27.95
CA VAL A 38 30.01 25.82 28.57
C VAL A 38 29.00 26.55 27.69
N ILE A 39 29.17 26.50 26.36
CA ILE A 39 28.25 27.13 25.40
C ILE A 39 26.90 26.40 25.36
N VAL A 40 26.92 25.06 25.43
CA VAL A 40 25.69 24.25 25.43
C VAL A 40 24.89 24.44 26.72
N VAL A 41 25.55 24.56 27.87
CA VAL A 41 24.88 24.80 29.17
C VAL A 41 24.26 26.21 29.25
N LEU A 42 24.88 27.22 28.63
CA LEU A 42 24.31 28.58 28.58
C LEU A 42 23.13 28.71 27.60
N ALA A 43 23.11 27.94 26.51
CA ALA A 43 21.99 27.91 25.57
C ALA A 43 20.74 27.22 26.17
N LEU A 44 20.93 26.16 26.97
CA LEU A 44 19.85 25.46 27.67
C LEU A 44 19.26 26.28 28.82
N ALA A 45 20.03 27.16 29.45
CA ALA A 45 19.56 28.03 30.54
C ALA A 45 18.74 29.25 30.07
N LEU A 46 18.82 29.63 28.78
CA LEU A 46 18.13 30.80 28.22
C LEU A 46 16.86 30.46 27.42
N GLY A 47 16.60 29.18 27.11
CA GLY A 47 15.39 28.74 26.40
C GLY A 47 14.19 28.43 27.31
N LEU A 48 14.38 28.36 28.62
CA LEU A 48 13.38 27.88 29.60
C LEU A 48 12.64 28.98 30.37
N GLY A 49 12.63 30.22 29.86
CA GLY A 49 11.91 31.31 30.53
C GLY A 49 11.37 32.33 29.56
N LEU A 50 10.10 32.19 29.17
CA LEU A 50 9.07 33.23 29.02
C LEU A 50 7.89 32.71 28.19
N GLY A 51 6.71 32.56 28.81
CA GLY A 51 5.48 32.24 28.06
C GLY A 51 4.23 31.91 28.87
N LEU A 52 4.04 32.51 30.04
CA LEU A 52 2.79 32.40 30.82
C LEU A 52 1.69 33.32 30.24
N GLY A 53 0.61 32.70 29.76
CA GLY A 53 -0.78 33.10 30.01
C GLY A 53 -1.44 34.15 29.09
N LEU A 54 -2.63 33.81 28.56
CA LEU A 54 -3.91 34.47 28.86
C LEU A 54 -5.10 33.72 28.21
N LYS A 55 -6.08 33.36 29.05
CA LYS A 55 -7.39 32.79 28.70
C LYS A 55 -8.31 33.86 28.14
N HIS A 56 -9.07 33.55 27.09
CA HIS A 56 -10.33 34.22 26.79
C HIS A 56 -11.43 33.21 26.45
N HIS A 57 -12.50 33.26 27.25
CA HIS A 57 -13.80 32.65 26.97
C HIS A 57 -14.51 33.41 25.86
N HIS A 58 -15.14 32.70 24.92
CA HIS A 58 -16.41 33.15 24.32
C HIS A 58 -17.24 31.95 23.86
N SER A 59 -18.41 31.82 24.47
CA SER A 59 -19.51 30.97 24.05
C SER A 59 -20.22 31.60 22.84
N SER A 60 -20.66 30.79 21.88
CA SER A 60 -21.90 31.03 21.11
C SER A 60 -22.32 29.75 20.39
N ALA A 61 -23.50 29.27 20.77
CA ALA A 61 -24.24 28.22 20.10
C ALA A 61 -25.00 28.81 18.90
N VAL A 62 -25.01 28.10 17.77
CA VAL A 62 -26.06 28.22 16.75
C VAL A 62 -26.37 26.83 16.21
N SER A 63 -27.59 26.38 16.52
CA SER A 63 -28.28 25.26 15.91
C SER A 63 -28.75 25.61 14.50
N SER A 64 -28.58 24.71 13.54
CA SER A 64 -29.50 24.65 12.41
C SER A 64 -29.68 23.20 11.94
N SER A 65 -30.90 22.73 12.13
CA SER A 65 -31.43 21.46 11.66
C SER A 65 -31.76 21.54 10.16
N SER A 66 -31.30 20.57 9.37
CA SER A 66 -31.92 20.29 8.07
C SER A 66 -32.09 18.78 7.91
N THR A 67 -33.35 18.36 7.88
CA THR A 67 -33.84 17.00 7.66
C THR A 67 -34.10 16.78 6.17
N VAL A 68 -33.53 15.74 5.58
CA VAL A 68 -33.90 15.18 4.27
C VAL A 68 -33.87 13.64 4.38
N PRO A 69 -34.84 12.91 3.79
CA PRO A 69 -35.26 11.60 4.30
C PRO A 69 -34.41 10.42 3.78
N SER A 70 -34.06 9.51 4.68
CA SER A 70 -33.44 8.22 4.36
C SER A 70 -34.49 7.23 3.85
N ALA A 71 -34.21 6.61 2.69
CA ALA A 71 -34.97 5.48 2.17
C ALA A 71 -34.68 4.23 3.01
N SER A 72 -35.75 3.63 3.54
CA SER A 72 -35.73 2.43 4.36
C SER A 72 -35.42 1.17 3.53
N ALA A 73 -34.26 0.56 3.78
CA ALA A 73 -34.03 -0.86 3.47
C ALA A 73 -34.41 -1.69 4.71
N SER A 74 -35.20 -2.74 4.51
CA SER A 74 -35.60 -3.67 5.56
C SER A 74 -34.40 -4.52 6.03
N PRO A 75 -34.21 -4.74 7.34
CA PRO A 75 -33.11 -5.59 7.82
C PRO A 75 -33.47 -7.07 7.68
N SER A 76 -32.64 -7.81 6.94
CA SER A 76 -32.50 -9.25 7.13
C SER A 76 -31.85 -9.50 8.50
N SER A 77 -32.27 -10.57 9.17
CA SER A 77 -31.96 -10.83 10.58
C SER A 77 -30.48 -11.14 10.82
N THR A 78 -29.70 -10.13 11.18
CA THR A 78 -28.35 -10.23 11.75
C THR A 78 -28.43 -10.72 13.21
N PRO A 79 -27.50 -11.55 13.70
CA PRO A 79 -27.43 -11.91 15.12
C PRO A 79 -27.12 -10.67 15.97
N SER A 80 -28.15 -10.17 16.64
CA SER A 80 -28.09 -9.07 17.61
C SER A 80 -27.28 -9.47 18.83
N GLY A 81 -26.15 -8.79 19.09
CA GLY A 81 -25.33 -9.06 20.27
C GLY A 81 -24.14 -8.14 20.56
N LEU A 82 -23.64 -7.37 19.60
CA LEU A 82 -22.44 -6.50 19.80
C LEU A 82 -22.63 -5.02 19.48
N SER A 83 -23.86 -4.59 19.14
CA SER A 83 -24.08 -3.22 18.65
C SER A 83 -24.14 -2.13 19.74
N GLU A 84 -23.85 -2.42 21.01
CA GLU A 84 -24.17 -1.47 22.07
C GLU A 84 -23.10 -0.40 22.39
N ASN A 85 -21.88 -0.44 21.83
CA ASN A 85 -20.88 0.62 22.08
C ASN A 85 -19.88 0.86 20.92
N ILE A 86 -20.32 0.77 19.66
CA ILE A 86 -19.45 1.16 18.53
C ILE A 86 -19.43 2.71 18.46
N PRO A 87 -18.27 3.37 18.58
CA PRO A 87 -18.20 4.83 18.45
C PRO A 87 -18.69 5.28 17.07
N SER A 88 -19.30 6.46 16.96
CA SER A 88 -19.88 6.94 15.69
C SER A 88 -18.86 7.09 14.56
N TRP A 89 -17.59 7.31 14.89
CA TRP A 89 -16.49 7.37 13.91
C TRP A 89 -16.08 5.98 13.41
N ARG A 90 -16.39 4.90 14.13
CA ARG A 90 -16.05 3.55 13.69
C ARG A 90 -17.15 3.06 12.77
N ARG A 91 -16.77 2.61 11.57
CA ARG A 91 -17.73 2.01 10.64
C ARG A 91 -18.26 0.71 11.23
N ASP A 92 -19.56 0.46 11.03
CA ASP A 92 -20.18 -0.79 11.46
C ASP A 92 -19.55 -1.96 10.67
N PRO A 93 -18.90 -2.93 11.34
CA PRO A 93 -18.26 -4.06 10.66
C PRO A 93 -19.23 -4.91 9.83
N SER A 94 -20.54 -4.84 10.10
CA SER A 94 -21.54 -5.54 9.30
C SER A 94 -21.67 -5.00 7.87
N GLU A 95 -21.24 -3.76 7.60
CA GLU A 95 -21.15 -3.22 6.24
C GLU A 95 -20.13 -3.98 5.37
N TYR A 96 -19.22 -4.73 5.99
CA TYR A 96 -18.23 -5.56 5.31
C TYR A 96 -18.61 -7.05 5.25
N LEU A 97 -19.80 -7.41 5.74
CA LEU A 97 -20.40 -8.72 5.52
C LEU A 97 -21.22 -8.66 4.21
N LEU A 98 -20.70 -9.32 3.18
CA LEU A 98 -21.30 -9.28 1.85
C LEU A 98 -22.42 -10.30 1.76
N ASP A 99 -23.63 -9.82 1.48
CA ASP A 99 -24.79 -10.68 1.30
C ASP A 99 -24.61 -11.64 0.09
N MET A 100 -25.11 -12.86 0.26
CA MET A 100 -24.98 -13.91 -0.74
C MET A 100 -26.09 -13.88 -1.80
N ASP A 101 -27.14 -13.09 -1.60
CA ASP A 101 -28.26 -12.89 -2.53
C ASP A 101 -28.02 -11.77 -3.56
N TRP A 102 -26.89 -11.05 -3.48
CA TRP A 102 -26.42 -10.16 -4.54
C TRP A 102 -26.46 -10.80 -5.92
N ASP A 103 -27.20 -10.18 -6.84
CA ASP A 103 -27.35 -10.66 -8.21
C ASP A 103 -26.11 -10.35 -9.05
N ILE A 104 -25.20 -11.32 -9.12
CA ILE A 104 -23.99 -11.26 -9.95
C ILE A 104 -24.31 -11.24 -11.46
N ASN A 105 -25.53 -11.57 -11.87
CA ASN A 105 -25.97 -11.57 -13.28
C ASN A 105 -26.77 -10.33 -13.65
N ALA A 106 -26.93 -9.37 -12.73
CA ALA A 106 -27.67 -8.16 -13.01
C ALA A 106 -27.03 -7.40 -14.19
N ALA A 107 -27.88 -6.87 -15.07
CA ALA A 107 -27.40 -6.10 -16.21
C ALA A 107 -26.59 -4.87 -15.73
N PRO A 108 -25.53 -4.48 -16.47
CA PRO A 108 -24.74 -3.30 -16.16
C PRO A 108 -25.59 -2.06 -15.86
N THR A 109 -25.28 -1.39 -14.75
CA THR A 109 -25.98 -0.19 -14.29
C THR A 109 -25.00 0.89 -13.85
N THR A 110 -25.51 2.10 -13.58
CA THR A 110 -24.71 3.17 -12.99
C THR A 110 -24.82 3.13 -11.46
N ARG A 111 -23.68 3.03 -10.78
CA ARG A 111 -23.54 3.04 -9.33
C ARG A 111 -22.96 4.39 -8.91
N ILE A 112 -23.60 5.08 -7.98
CA ILE A 112 -23.22 6.43 -7.56
C ILE A 112 -22.85 6.42 -6.08
N PHE A 113 -21.67 6.96 -5.77
CA PHE A 113 -21.14 7.08 -4.43
C PHE A 113 -20.72 8.52 -4.16
N ASN A 114 -20.89 8.96 -2.91
CA ASN A 114 -20.41 10.26 -2.44
C ASN A 114 -19.46 10.01 -1.27
N ILE A 115 -18.26 10.56 -1.37
CA ILE A 115 -17.23 10.46 -0.34
C ILE A 115 -16.83 11.87 0.05
N THR A 116 -16.96 12.20 1.33
CA THR A 116 -16.43 13.42 1.91
C THR A 116 -15.22 13.06 2.76
N VAL A 117 -14.04 13.58 2.43
CA VAL A 117 -12.85 13.42 3.27
C VAL A 117 -12.73 14.56 4.26
N SER A 118 -12.46 14.25 5.53
CA SER A 118 -12.41 15.23 6.63
C SER A 118 -11.43 14.79 7.73
N GLU A 119 -10.99 15.73 8.56
CA GLU A 119 -10.21 15.47 9.79
C GLU A 119 -11.15 15.23 10.98
N ILE A 120 -10.85 14.23 11.82
CA ILE A 120 -11.51 14.02 13.13
C ILE A 120 -10.49 13.70 14.23
N GLN A 121 -10.91 13.84 15.48
CA GLN A 121 -10.24 13.21 16.63
C GLN A 121 -10.91 11.87 16.94
N ALA A 122 -10.13 10.80 16.99
CA ALA A 122 -10.61 9.46 17.33
C ALA A 122 -9.48 8.61 17.93
N ALA A 123 -9.87 7.45 18.47
CA ALA A 123 -8.95 6.53 19.14
C ALA A 123 -9.23 5.08 18.70
N PRO A 124 -8.78 4.67 17.50
CA PRO A 124 -9.00 3.32 16.97
C PRO A 124 -8.56 2.19 17.90
N ASP A 125 -7.49 2.40 18.64
CA ASP A 125 -6.90 1.46 19.57
C ASP A 125 -6.78 2.01 21.00
N GLY A 126 -7.41 3.15 21.29
CA GLY A 126 -7.44 3.76 22.63
C GLY A 126 -6.56 5.00 22.75
N VAL A 127 -5.64 5.23 21.81
CA VAL A 127 -4.82 6.45 21.77
C VAL A 127 -5.52 7.51 20.93
N MET A 128 -5.84 8.64 21.55
CA MET A 128 -6.51 9.75 20.89
C MET A 128 -5.54 10.45 19.93
N ARG A 129 -5.87 10.46 18.64
CA ARG A 129 -5.12 11.16 17.60
C ARG A 129 -6.01 11.89 16.61
N THR A 130 -5.41 12.80 15.86
CA THR A 130 -6.01 13.30 14.62
C THR A 130 -5.89 12.22 13.56
N MET A 131 -6.97 11.99 12.83
CA MET A 131 -7.01 11.07 11.69
C MET A 131 -7.86 11.63 10.56
N LEU A 132 -7.63 11.10 9.36
CA LEU A 132 -8.37 11.43 8.15
C LEU A 132 -9.42 10.34 7.92
N VAL A 133 -10.66 10.76 7.62
CA VAL A 133 -11.79 9.83 7.49
C VAL A 133 -12.63 10.11 6.27
N MET A 134 -13.34 9.07 5.83
CA MET A 134 -14.31 9.14 4.74
C MET A 134 -15.72 9.05 5.29
N ASN A 135 -16.54 10.06 4.99
CA ASN A 135 -17.90 10.22 5.50
C ASN A 135 -17.96 10.19 7.03
N GLY A 136 -16.96 10.80 7.69
CA GLY A 136 -16.87 10.87 9.14
C GLY A 136 -16.53 9.54 9.83
N GLN A 137 -16.16 8.50 9.06
CA GLN A 137 -15.93 7.16 9.59
C GLN A 137 -14.61 6.53 9.11
N PHE A 138 -14.10 5.60 9.92
CA PHE A 138 -12.97 4.73 9.62
C PHE A 138 -13.31 3.26 9.92
N PRO A 139 -12.93 2.31 9.04
CA PRO A 139 -12.38 2.53 7.69
C PRO A 139 -13.44 3.12 6.71
N GLY A 140 -13.04 3.41 5.47
CA GLY A 140 -13.90 4.01 4.44
C GLY A 140 -15.03 3.11 3.95
N PRO A 141 -16.07 3.66 3.31
CA PRO A 141 -17.24 2.89 2.88
C PRO A 141 -16.90 1.77 1.88
N LEU A 142 -17.65 0.67 1.95
CA LEU A 142 -17.59 -0.36 0.92
C LEU A 142 -18.13 0.18 -0.41
N ILE A 143 -17.33 0.07 -1.47
CA ILE A 143 -17.81 0.20 -2.85
C ILE A 143 -18.03 -1.21 -3.39
N ARG A 144 -19.28 -1.54 -3.73
CA ARG A 144 -19.66 -2.87 -4.23
C ARG A 144 -20.44 -2.75 -5.53
N VAL A 145 -19.96 -3.40 -6.59
CA VAL A 145 -20.51 -3.29 -7.95
C VAL A 145 -20.41 -4.64 -8.69
N ASN A 146 -21.02 -4.72 -9.87
CA ASN A 146 -20.77 -5.80 -10.83
C ASN A 146 -19.79 -5.36 -11.92
N GLU A 147 -19.09 -6.33 -12.51
CA GLU A 147 -18.42 -6.16 -13.79
C GLU A 147 -19.40 -5.59 -14.83
N GLY A 148 -18.94 -4.58 -15.57
CA GLY A 148 -19.71 -3.79 -16.54
C GLY A 148 -20.40 -2.57 -15.93
N ASP A 149 -20.56 -2.47 -14.61
CA ASP A 149 -21.17 -1.29 -13.99
C ASP A 149 -20.34 -0.03 -14.27
N ARG A 150 -21.04 1.08 -14.50
CA ARG A 150 -20.45 2.41 -14.53
C ARG A 150 -20.42 2.98 -13.11
N VAL A 151 -19.25 3.40 -12.66
CA VAL A 151 -19.03 3.86 -11.29
C VAL A 151 -18.79 5.36 -11.30
N LEU A 152 -19.62 6.08 -10.54
CA LEU A 152 -19.52 7.51 -10.31
C LEU A 152 -19.19 7.73 -8.84
N VAL A 153 -17.99 8.21 -8.53
CA VAL A 153 -17.61 8.57 -7.16
C VAL A 153 -17.32 10.06 -7.10
N ASN A 154 -18.19 10.80 -6.42
CA ASN A 154 -17.97 12.22 -6.14
C ASN A 154 -17.19 12.36 -4.83
N VAL A 155 -15.92 12.76 -4.93
CA VAL A 155 -15.02 12.95 -3.78
C VAL A 155 -14.97 14.43 -3.44
N THR A 156 -15.40 14.79 -2.23
CA THR A 156 -15.39 16.17 -1.71
C THR A 156 -14.30 16.31 -0.66
N ASN A 157 -13.40 17.27 -0.86
CA ASN A 157 -12.28 17.53 0.02
C ASN A 157 -12.63 18.57 1.09
N GLN A 158 -12.73 18.18 2.36
CA GLN A 158 -12.85 19.10 3.51
C GLN A 158 -11.59 19.16 4.38
N LEU A 159 -10.47 18.62 3.88
CA LEU A 159 -9.16 18.72 4.52
C LEU A 159 -8.54 20.10 4.30
N LYS A 160 -7.46 20.39 5.02
CA LYS A 160 -6.65 21.61 4.81
C LYS A 160 -5.75 21.54 3.59
N ASN A 161 -5.35 20.33 3.19
CA ASN A 161 -4.46 20.07 2.06
C ASN A 161 -5.24 19.50 0.87
N GLY A 162 -4.59 19.42 -0.30
CA GLY A 162 -5.11 18.67 -1.44
C GLY A 162 -5.33 17.20 -1.09
N THR A 163 -6.09 16.49 -1.93
CA THR A 163 -6.27 15.03 -1.81
C THR A 163 -6.48 14.44 -3.19
N SER A 164 -6.39 13.13 -3.33
CA SER A 164 -6.83 12.40 -4.52
C SER A 164 -7.34 11.03 -4.10
N MET A 165 -7.89 10.24 -5.02
CA MET A 165 -8.37 8.90 -4.70
C MET A 165 -8.00 7.93 -5.81
N HIS A 166 -7.13 6.98 -5.49
CA HIS A 166 -6.73 5.91 -6.38
C HIS A 166 -7.57 4.65 -6.17
N TRP A 167 -7.83 3.94 -7.27
CA TRP A 167 -8.62 2.71 -7.32
C TRP A 167 -7.65 1.54 -7.52
N HIS A 168 -7.08 1.05 -6.42
CA HIS A 168 -5.98 0.09 -6.44
C HIS A 168 -6.34 -1.16 -7.25
N GLY A 169 -5.52 -1.45 -8.25
CA GLY A 169 -5.67 -2.62 -9.14
C GLY A 169 -6.66 -2.43 -10.29
N PHE A 170 -7.33 -1.27 -10.40
CA PHE A 170 -8.20 -1.00 -11.55
C PHE A 170 -7.40 -0.66 -12.81
N PHE A 171 -7.78 -1.27 -13.93
CA PHE A 171 -7.10 -0.99 -15.20
C PHE A 171 -7.33 0.43 -15.71
N GLN A 172 -8.46 1.08 -15.41
CA GLN A 172 -8.78 2.43 -15.92
C GLN A 172 -8.62 2.55 -17.45
N ASN A 173 -8.98 1.49 -18.18
CA ASN A 173 -8.80 1.42 -19.63
C ASN A 173 -9.61 2.51 -20.34
N GLY A 174 -8.92 3.40 -21.06
CA GLY A 174 -9.53 4.56 -21.70
C GLY A 174 -9.93 5.70 -20.74
N THR A 175 -9.65 5.57 -19.45
CA THR A 175 -9.94 6.56 -18.40
C THR A 175 -8.73 6.81 -17.50
N ASN A 176 -7.50 6.80 -18.02
CA ASN A 176 -6.27 7.01 -17.24
C ASN A 176 -6.31 8.29 -16.35
N TRP A 177 -6.99 9.36 -16.76
CA TRP A 177 -7.20 10.56 -15.92
C TRP A 177 -8.13 10.36 -14.71
N MET A 178 -8.78 9.20 -14.58
CA MET A 178 -9.59 8.78 -13.43
C MET A 178 -8.82 7.88 -12.46
N ASP A 179 -7.53 7.61 -12.74
CA ASP A 179 -6.69 6.75 -11.92
C ASP A 179 -6.38 7.32 -10.54
N GLY A 180 -6.40 8.65 -10.36
CA GLY A 180 -6.31 9.25 -9.02
C GLY A 180 -4.93 9.59 -8.51
N THR A 181 -3.88 9.45 -9.30
CA THR A 181 -2.49 9.69 -8.89
C THR A 181 -2.10 11.15 -9.02
N ALA A 182 -1.95 11.84 -7.87
CA ALA A 182 -1.63 13.25 -7.85
C ALA A 182 -0.24 13.52 -8.47
N GLY A 183 -0.18 14.46 -9.41
CA GLY A 183 1.04 14.81 -10.14
C GLY A 183 1.37 13.90 -11.34
N ILE A 184 0.58 12.84 -11.58
CA ILE A 184 0.69 11.98 -12.77
C ILE A 184 -0.57 12.12 -13.62
N THR A 185 -1.71 11.64 -13.12
CA THR A 185 -2.96 11.56 -13.90
C THR A 185 -3.89 12.73 -13.65
N GLN A 186 -3.75 13.41 -12.51
CA GLN A 186 -4.53 14.59 -12.16
C GLN A 186 -3.80 15.52 -11.18
N CYS A 187 -4.30 16.75 -11.06
CA CYS A 187 -3.97 17.61 -9.92
C CYS A 187 -4.74 17.14 -8.67
N PRO A 188 -4.22 17.43 -7.45
CA PRO A 188 -4.96 17.17 -6.22
C PRO A 188 -6.29 17.93 -6.23
N ILE A 189 -7.33 17.33 -5.68
CA ILE A 189 -8.62 17.97 -5.40
C ILE A 189 -8.39 19.06 -4.34
N PRO A 190 -8.59 20.35 -4.65
CA PRO A 190 -8.35 21.42 -3.68
C PRO A 190 -9.28 21.37 -2.46
N PRO A 191 -8.84 21.88 -1.30
CA PRO A 191 -9.71 22.10 -0.14
C PRO A 191 -11.02 22.83 -0.49
N GLY A 192 -12.15 22.34 0.02
CA GLY A 192 -13.47 22.91 -0.17
C GLY A 192 -14.12 22.61 -1.53
N THR A 193 -13.49 21.77 -2.37
CA THR A 193 -14.00 21.42 -3.71
C THR A 193 -14.30 19.93 -3.85
N SER A 194 -14.86 19.54 -5.00
CA SER A 194 -15.17 18.15 -5.31
C SER A 194 -14.65 17.77 -6.69
N SER A 195 -14.31 16.49 -6.86
CA SER A 195 -14.01 15.86 -8.15
C SER A 195 -14.87 14.62 -8.36
N LEU A 196 -15.37 14.44 -9.59
CA LEU A 196 -16.13 13.26 -9.98
C LEU A 196 -15.22 12.27 -10.71
N TYR A 197 -14.97 11.13 -10.09
CA TYR A 197 -14.39 9.98 -10.78
C TYR A 197 -15.49 9.23 -11.51
N ASN A 198 -15.27 8.94 -12.79
CA ASN A 198 -16.27 8.37 -13.67
C ASN A 198 -15.64 7.39 -14.65
N PHE A 199 -15.77 6.11 -14.36
CA PHE A 199 -15.20 5.01 -15.15
C PHE A 199 -16.16 3.81 -15.17
N THR A 200 -15.89 2.86 -16.07
CA THR A 200 -16.65 1.61 -16.19
C THR A 200 -15.75 0.45 -15.81
N VAL A 201 -16.27 -0.52 -15.06
CA VAL A 201 -15.51 -1.67 -14.59
C VAL A 201 -15.54 -2.78 -15.63
N GLU A 202 -14.67 -2.71 -16.64
CA GLU A 202 -14.66 -3.69 -17.74
C GLU A 202 -13.60 -4.78 -17.52
N ASN A 203 -13.98 -6.05 -17.77
CA ASN A 203 -13.08 -7.20 -17.83
C ASN A 203 -12.25 -7.45 -16.56
N GLN A 204 -12.79 -7.09 -15.39
CA GLN A 204 -12.11 -7.29 -14.11
C GLN A 204 -13.14 -7.53 -13.00
N PHE A 205 -12.80 -8.41 -12.06
CA PHE A 205 -13.61 -8.73 -10.88
C PHE A 205 -12.70 -9.26 -9.76
N GLY A 206 -13.17 -9.27 -8.52
CA GLY A 206 -12.40 -9.76 -7.38
C GLY A 206 -12.32 -8.76 -6.23
N THR A 207 -11.22 -8.81 -5.49
CA THR A 207 -10.98 -7.99 -4.30
C THR A 207 -10.02 -6.85 -4.58
N TYR A 208 -10.53 -5.63 -4.45
CA TYR A 208 -9.79 -4.38 -4.62
C TYR A 208 -10.00 -3.48 -3.41
N TRP A 209 -9.34 -2.34 -3.43
CA TRP A 209 -9.48 -1.30 -2.42
C TRP A 209 -9.19 0.05 -3.07
N TYR A 210 -9.45 1.11 -2.35
CA TYR A 210 -9.21 2.46 -2.82
C TYR A 210 -8.65 3.29 -1.66
N HIS A 211 -7.77 4.23 -1.99
CA HIS A 211 -7.05 5.00 -0.99
C HIS A 211 -6.60 6.35 -1.54
N SER A 212 -6.28 7.28 -0.63
CA SER A 212 -5.66 8.54 -1.07
C SER A 212 -4.31 8.27 -1.73
N HIS A 213 -4.06 8.92 -2.86
CA HIS A 213 -2.77 8.90 -3.58
C HIS A 213 -2.19 10.31 -3.67
N PHE A 214 -2.29 11.02 -2.53
CA PHE A 214 -1.72 12.33 -2.30
C PHE A 214 -0.87 12.29 -1.03
N SER A 215 0.45 12.26 -1.20
CA SER A 215 1.42 12.01 -0.12
C SER A 215 1.06 10.75 0.69
N SER A 216 1.44 10.68 1.96
CA SER A 216 1.12 9.57 2.87
C SER A 216 -0.27 9.66 3.53
N GLN A 217 -1.24 10.34 2.90
CA GLN A 217 -2.56 10.58 3.51
C GLN A 217 -3.33 9.30 3.86
N TYR A 218 -3.14 8.21 3.11
CA TYR A 218 -3.88 6.98 3.36
C TYR A 218 -3.45 6.31 4.68
N THR A 219 -2.18 6.47 5.09
CA THR A 219 -1.65 6.06 6.40
C THR A 219 -2.45 6.67 7.56
N ASP A 220 -3.06 7.83 7.35
CA ASP A 220 -3.86 8.52 8.37
C ASP A 220 -5.35 8.14 8.35
N GLY A 221 -5.76 7.20 7.50
CA GLY A 221 -7.09 6.58 7.53
C GLY A 221 -7.92 6.69 6.25
N LEU A 222 -7.40 7.30 5.18
CA LEU A 222 -8.10 7.39 3.88
C LEU A 222 -7.95 6.10 3.06
N VAL A 223 -8.52 5.00 3.56
CA VAL A 223 -8.58 3.68 2.90
C VAL A 223 -9.98 3.08 2.96
N GLY A 224 -10.40 2.35 1.94
CA GLY A 224 -11.68 1.63 1.92
C GLY A 224 -11.70 0.47 0.92
N PRO A 225 -12.60 -0.51 1.08
CA PRO A 225 -12.64 -1.69 0.22
C PRO A 225 -13.49 -1.48 -1.04
N PHE A 226 -13.07 -2.11 -2.14
CA PHE A 226 -13.80 -2.11 -3.41
C PHE A 226 -13.97 -3.54 -3.91
N ILE A 227 -15.20 -4.04 -3.93
CA ILE A 227 -15.52 -5.40 -4.37
C ILE A 227 -16.27 -5.37 -5.69
N VAL A 228 -15.77 -6.13 -6.66
CA VAL A 228 -16.38 -6.28 -7.98
C VAL A 228 -16.81 -7.73 -8.15
N HIS A 229 -18.11 -7.93 -8.37
CA HIS A 229 -18.69 -9.25 -8.63
C HIS A 229 -18.81 -9.53 -10.13
N SER A 230 -18.76 -10.79 -10.53
CA SER A 230 -18.94 -11.20 -11.92
C SER A 230 -19.60 -12.57 -12.02
N PRO A 231 -20.42 -12.86 -13.05
CA PRO A 231 -20.84 -14.23 -13.36
C PRO A 231 -19.65 -15.21 -13.49
N SER A 232 -18.47 -14.70 -13.86
CA SER A 232 -17.24 -15.48 -13.97
C SER A 232 -16.79 -16.09 -12.62
N GLU A 233 -17.18 -15.49 -11.49
CA GLU A 233 -16.85 -16.02 -10.16
C GLU A 233 -17.87 -17.06 -9.65
N ALA A 234 -18.96 -17.34 -10.38
CA ALA A 234 -20.09 -18.16 -9.91
C ALA A 234 -19.67 -19.55 -9.41
N THR A 235 -18.69 -20.20 -10.07
CA THR A 235 -18.18 -21.51 -9.65
C THR A 235 -17.50 -21.42 -8.28
N VAL A 236 -16.62 -20.44 -8.09
CA VAL A 236 -15.93 -20.22 -6.81
C VAL A 236 -16.92 -19.75 -5.74
N ARG A 237 -17.90 -18.90 -6.09
CA ARG A 237 -18.95 -18.46 -5.19
C ARG A 237 -19.75 -19.62 -4.58
N SER A 238 -19.91 -20.74 -5.29
CA SER A 238 -20.59 -21.94 -4.79
C SER A 238 -19.80 -22.72 -3.72
N THR A 239 -18.52 -22.41 -3.53
CA THR A 239 -17.64 -23.12 -2.59
C THR A 239 -17.63 -22.53 -1.18
N TYR A 240 -18.40 -21.47 -0.92
CA TYR A 240 -18.54 -20.86 0.39
C TYR A 240 -19.98 -20.40 0.66
N ASP A 241 -20.31 -20.22 1.94
CA ASP A 241 -21.66 -19.90 2.42
C ASP A 241 -21.79 -18.43 2.85
N TYR A 242 -20.68 -17.77 3.17
CA TYR A 242 -20.60 -16.37 3.59
C TYR A 242 -19.36 -15.70 2.98
N ASP A 243 -19.43 -14.38 2.78
CA ASP A 243 -18.37 -13.58 2.16
C ASP A 243 -18.14 -12.31 2.99
N GLN A 244 -16.91 -12.05 3.40
CA GLN A 244 -16.56 -10.98 4.32
C GLN A 244 -15.24 -10.32 3.92
N VAL A 245 -15.18 -8.99 3.97
CA VAL A 245 -13.95 -8.22 3.79
C VAL A 245 -13.27 -8.02 5.15
N ILE A 246 -11.94 -8.15 5.21
CA ILE A 246 -11.12 -7.85 6.38
C ILE A 246 -9.99 -6.91 5.96
N LEU A 247 -10.00 -5.69 6.53
CA LEU A 247 -8.92 -4.73 6.37
C LEU A 247 -7.92 -4.86 7.51
N LEU A 248 -6.64 -4.89 7.15
CA LEU A 248 -5.47 -4.94 8.04
C LEU A 248 -4.66 -3.67 7.80
N SER A 249 -4.26 -2.98 8.86
CA SER A 249 -3.40 -1.81 8.74
C SER A 249 -2.44 -1.78 9.91
N ASP A 250 -1.18 -1.45 9.66
CA ASP A 250 -0.35 -0.90 10.72
C ASP A 250 -0.92 0.47 11.14
N TRP A 251 -0.58 0.92 12.34
CA TRP A 251 -1.19 2.09 12.94
C TRP A 251 -0.17 2.93 13.69
N TYR A 252 -0.23 4.23 13.46
CA TYR A 252 0.65 5.22 14.04
C TYR A 252 -0.15 6.08 15.03
N HIS A 253 0.50 6.69 16.01
CA HIS A 253 -0.15 7.65 16.92
C HIS A 253 0.08 9.11 16.52
N ASP A 254 1.07 9.36 15.67
CA ASP A 254 1.28 10.63 15.00
C ASP A 254 0.74 10.64 13.57
N LEU A 255 0.39 11.84 13.08
CA LEU A 255 0.03 12.03 11.67
C LEU A 255 1.24 11.78 10.77
N SER A 256 0.99 11.18 9.61
CA SER A 256 2.02 11.00 8.57
C SER A 256 2.73 12.31 8.20
N SER A 257 2.00 13.43 8.19
CA SER A 257 2.55 14.77 7.95
C SER A 257 3.52 15.29 9.03
N ALA A 258 3.51 14.71 10.24
CA ALA A 258 4.46 14.99 11.30
C ALA A 258 5.67 14.05 11.25
N LEU A 259 5.46 12.79 10.84
CA LEU A 259 6.50 11.76 10.74
C LEU A 259 7.40 11.97 9.50
N LEU A 260 6.80 12.31 8.37
CA LEU A 260 7.48 12.36 7.07
C LEU A 260 8.66 13.35 7.02
N PRO A 261 8.58 14.59 7.56
CA PRO A 261 9.72 15.50 7.56
C PRO A 261 10.93 14.97 8.36
N ALA A 262 10.69 14.22 9.43
CA ALA A 262 11.75 13.60 10.21
C ALA A 262 12.40 12.47 9.41
N TYR A 263 11.61 11.56 8.83
CA TYR A 263 12.12 10.49 7.97
C TYR A 263 12.96 11.01 6.81
N LEU A 264 12.49 12.03 6.09
CA LEU A 264 13.20 12.60 4.95
C LEU A 264 14.35 13.56 5.33
N ALA A 265 14.68 13.70 6.62
CA ALA A 265 15.76 14.56 7.08
C ALA A 265 17.14 13.90 6.89
N SER A 266 18.19 14.72 6.95
CA SER A 266 19.56 14.22 6.87
C SER A 266 19.94 13.41 8.10
N GLY A 267 20.60 12.25 7.90
CA GLY A 267 21.06 11.38 8.97
C GLY A 267 20.02 10.41 9.52
N ASN A 268 18.90 10.22 8.81
CA ASN A 268 17.83 9.28 9.12
C ASN A 268 17.71 8.19 8.04
N GLU A 269 18.87 7.67 7.61
CA GLU A 269 18.94 6.60 6.62
C GLU A 269 18.33 5.30 7.16
N ASN A 270 17.53 4.60 6.35
CA ASN A 270 16.84 3.34 6.74
C ASN A 270 16.09 3.45 8.09
N ALA A 271 15.56 4.63 8.38
CA ALA A 271 14.86 4.96 9.61
C ALA A 271 13.38 5.23 9.33
N GLU A 272 12.73 4.31 8.61
CA GLU A 272 11.29 4.36 8.38
C GLU A 272 10.55 4.56 9.71
N PRO A 273 9.53 5.43 9.74
CA PRO A 273 8.64 5.50 10.89
C PRO A 273 8.05 4.12 11.16
N LEU A 274 8.31 3.58 12.36
CA LEU A 274 7.73 2.32 12.81
C LEU A 274 6.31 2.57 13.32
N PRO A 275 5.37 1.65 13.06
CA PRO A 275 4.04 1.76 13.63
C PRO A 275 4.08 1.59 15.15
N ASP A 276 3.13 2.22 15.83
CA ASP A 276 2.95 2.10 17.28
C ASP A 276 2.02 0.93 17.64
N SER A 277 1.19 0.49 16.68
CA SER A 277 0.13 -0.49 16.86
C SER A 277 -0.26 -1.06 15.49
N GLY A 278 -1.25 -1.94 15.45
CA GLY A 278 -1.94 -2.32 14.22
C GLY A 278 -3.43 -2.45 14.48
N VAL A 279 -4.24 -2.32 13.43
CA VAL A 279 -5.71 -2.36 13.52
C VAL A 279 -6.29 -3.36 12.53
N ILE A 280 -7.29 -4.11 13.00
CA ILE A 280 -8.11 -5.01 12.18
C ILE A 280 -9.51 -4.39 12.15
N GLN A 281 -10.07 -4.18 10.96
CA GLN A 281 -11.38 -3.50 10.81
C GLN A 281 -11.47 -2.16 11.57
N GLY A 282 -10.37 -1.42 11.55
CA GLY A 282 -10.27 -0.09 12.15
C GLY A 282 -10.29 -0.02 13.67
N THR A 283 -9.97 -1.11 14.38
CA THR A 283 -9.78 -1.07 15.83
C THR A 283 -8.73 -2.06 16.31
N ASN A 284 -8.21 -1.84 17.51
CA ASN A 284 -7.45 -2.84 18.26
C ASN A 284 -7.54 -2.56 19.76
N TYR A 285 -6.97 -3.45 20.58
CA TYR A 285 -6.57 -3.12 21.93
C TYR A 285 -5.11 -2.68 21.95
N PHE A 286 -4.80 -1.67 22.75
CA PHE A 286 -3.47 -1.17 23.01
C PHE A 286 -3.23 -1.11 24.53
N ASP A 287 -2.04 -1.49 24.99
CA ASP A 287 -1.67 -1.39 26.40
C ASP A 287 -1.17 0.02 26.72
N CYS A 288 -2.02 0.86 27.30
CA CYS A 288 -1.65 2.23 27.65
C CYS A 288 -0.51 2.32 28.67
N SER A 289 -0.20 1.25 29.40
CA SER A 289 0.92 1.23 30.35
C SER A 289 2.28 1.10 29.67
N SER A 290 2.32 0.76 28.37
CA SER A 290 3.55 0.76 27.56
C SER A 290 4.10 2.17 27.34
N TYR A 291 3.25 3.20 27.41
CA TYR A 291 3.67 4.58 27.24
C TYR A 291 4.38 5.15 28.47
N ASP A 292 5.36 6.03 28.21
CA ASP A 292 5.86 6.94 29.23
C ASP A 292 4.71 7.87 29.68
N PRO A 293 4.45 8.01 31.01
CA PRO A 293 3.45 8.93 31.53
C PRO A 293 3.60 10.39 31.07
N ASP A 294 4.82 10.80 30.70
CA ASP A 294 5.15 12.14 30.23
C ASP A 294 5.16 12.26 28.68
N SER A 295 4.78 11.20 27.95
CA SER A 295 4.75 11.18 26.46
C SER A 295 3.81 12.21 25.83
N GLY A 296 2.78 12.65 26.55
CA GLY A 296 1.77 13.59 26.06
C GLY A 296 0.62 12.96 25.26
N TYR A 297 0.67 11.64 24.98
CA TYR A 297 -0.44 10.92 24.37
C TYR A 297 -1.60 10.73 25.38
N ILE A 298 -2.83 10.91 24.89
CA ILE A 298 -4.03 10.60 25.67
C ILE A 298 -4.43 9.17 25.31
N CYS A 299 -4.11 8.22 26.20
CA CYS A 299 -4.46 6.81 26.02
C CYS A 299 -5.58 6.40 27.00
N GLN A 300 -6.55 5.63 26.51
CA GLN A 300 -7.67 5.11 27.29
C GLN A 300 -7.75 3.58 27.15
N ASP A 301 -7.76 2.86 28.29
CA ASP A 301 -7.87 1.40 28.37
C ASP A 301 -9.31 0.88 28.08
N ASN A 302 -10.01 1.49 27.13
CA ASN A 302 -11.38 1.14 26.75
C ASN A 302 -11.51 0.69 25.29
N SER A 303 -10.38 0.60 24.58
CA SER A 303 -10.34 0.09 23.23
C SER A 303 -10.59 -1.41 23.19
N THR A 304 -11.08 -1.89 22.06
CA THR A 304 -11.54 -3.27 21.92
C THR A 304 -11.02 -3.87 20.63
N ARG A 305 -10.77 -5.17 20.64
CA ARG A 305 -10.38 -5.89 19.43
C ARG A 305 -11.56 -6.02 18.48
N ALA A 306 -11.28 -6.18 17.19
CA ALA A 306 -12.32 -6.51 16.23
C ALA A 306 -12.95 -7.87 16.55
N ILE A 307 -14.26 -7.98 16.29
CA ILE A 307 -14.98 -9.24 16.39
C ILE A 307 -15.47 -9.60 15.00
N LEU A 308 -15.09 -10.78 14.56
CA LEU A 308 -15.40 -11.36 13.26
C LEU A 308 -16.45 -12.44 13.49
N PRO A 309 -17.75 -12.14 13.25
CA PRO A 309 -18.81 -13.09 13.46
C PRO A 309 -18.77 -14.19 12.40
N ILE A 310 -18.83 -15.45 12.84
CA ILE A 310 -18.81 -16.61 11.93
C ILE A 310 -19.95 -17.58 12.26
N HIS A 311 -20.28 -18.45 11.29
CA HIS A 311 -21.37 -19.42 11.44
C HIS A 311 -20.81 -20.83 11.63
N PRO A 312 -21.29 -21.59 12.65
CA PRO A 312 -20.83 -22.94 12.88
C PRO A 312 -21.08 -23.88 11.71
N GLN A 313 -20.08 -24.71 11.38
CA GLN A 313 -20.11 -25.71 10.30
C GLN A 313 -20.37 -25.08 8.92
N LYS A 314 -19.95 -23.83 8.73
CA LYS A 314 -20.08 -23.08 7.47
C LYS A 314 -18.71 -22.68 6.95
N ARG A 315 -18.66 -22.53 5.62
CA ARG A 315 -17.48 -22.07 4.89
C ARG A 315 -17.61 -20.56 4.69
N HIS A 316 -16.60 -19.82 5.08
CA HIS A 316 -16.55 -18.38 4.92
C HIS A 316 -15.42 -18.01 3.98
N ARG A 317 -15.69 -17.18 2.98
CA ARG A 317 -14.68 -16.43 2.25
C ARG A 317 -14.31 -15.20 3.07
N LEU A 318 -13.03 -15.05 3.40
CA LEU A 318 -12.47 -13.86 4.02
C LEU A 318 -11.55 -13.19 2.99
N ARG A 319 -11.86 -11.95 2.64
CA ARG A 319 -11.10 -11.12 1.69
C ARG A 319 -10.14 -10.23 2.47
N LEU A 320 -8.91 -10.69 2.61
CA LEU A 320 -7.84 -10.00 3.35
C LEU A 320 -7.26 -8.90 2.46
N ILE A 321 -7.12 -7.70 3.01
CA ILE A 321 -6.51 -6.55 2.34
C ILE A 321 -5.53 -5.90 3.31
N ASN A 322 -4.24 -5.85 2.97
CA ASN A 322 -3.28 -5.06 3.73
C ASN A 322 -3.30 -3.62 3.20
N THR A 323 -3.85 -2.71 4.00
CA THR A 323 -3.96 -1.27 3.73
C THR A 323 -2.98 -0.44 4.58
N GLY A 324 -1.99 -1.11 5.20
CA GLY A 324 -0.96 -0.47 6.01
C GLY A 324 0.02 0.36 5.18
N ALA A 325 0.88 1.09 5.88
CA ALA A 325 1.89 1.96 5.27
C ALA A 325 3.28 1.33 5.17
N PHE A 326 3.60 0.36 6.03
CA PHE A 326 4.89 -0.29 6.12
C PHE A 326 4.82 -1.75 6.60
N GLY A 327 3.98 -2.07 7.58
CA GLY A 327 3.87 -3.39 8.19
C GLY A 327 3.34 -4.47 7.24
N GLU A 328 4.15 -5.50 7.02
CA GLU A 328 3.70 -6.80 6.51
C GLU A 328 2.98 -7.57 7.62
N PHE A 329 1.97 -8.37 7.27
CA PHE A 329 1.29 -9.24 8.22
C PHE A 329 1.37 -10.72 7.83
N ASP A 330 1.59 -11.59 8.81
CA ASP A 330 1.31 -13.01 8.75
C ASP A 330 -0.09 -13.30 9.31
N VAL A 331 -1.03 -13.57 8.41
CA VAL A 331 -2.43 -13.83 8.79
C VAL A 331 -2.65 -15.30 9.10
N SER A 332 -3.19 -15.60 10.27
CA SER A 332 -3.64 -16.95 10.64
C SER A 332 -4.89 -16.95 11.51
N ILE A 333 -5.50 -18.12 11.61
CA ILE A 333 -6.60 -18.35 12.55
C ILE A 333 -6.25 -19.59 13.38
N ASP A 334 -6.19 -19.42 14.69
CA ASP A 334 -5.90 -20.50 15.63
C ASP A 334 -6.84 -21.69 15.37
N ASN A 335 -6.28 -22.90 15.34
CA ASN A 335 -6.98 -24.16 15.05
C ASN A 335 -7.64 -24.29 13.66
N HIS A 336 -7.53 -23.30 12.75
CA HIS A 336 -8.16 -23.33 11.44
C HIS A 336 -7.14 -23.15 10.31
N THR A 337 -7.21 -24.01 9.30
CA THR A 337 -6.41 -23.86 8.08
C THR A 337 -7.07 -22.88 7.13
N LEU A 338 -6.28 -22.16 6.34
CA LEU A 338 -6.73 -21.18 5.36
C LEU A 338 -6.60 -21.76 3.94
N SER A 339 -7.70 -21.85 3.19
CA SER A 339 -7.65 -22.24 1.78
C SER A 339 -7.61 -20.99 0.90
N VAL A 340 -6.43 -20.55 0.46
CA VAL A 340 -6.26 -19.40 -0.45
C VAL A 340 -6.88 -19.72 -1.81
N ILE A 341 -7.78 -18.86 -2.30
CA ILE A 341 -8.53 -19.04 -3.56
C ILE A 341 -8.39 -17.87 -4.54
N GLU A 342 -7.88 -16.73 -4.06
CA GLU A 342 -7.65 -15.52 -4.85
C GLU A 342 -6.40 -14.84 -4.31
N ALA A 343 -5.57 -14.32 -5.21
CA ALA A 343 -4.46 -13.45 -4.90
C ALA A 343 -4.57 -12.21 -5.80
N ASP A 344 -4.63 -11.05 -5.16
CA ASP A 344 -5.11 -9.78 -5.69
C ASP A 344 -6.49 -9.92 -6.35
N SER A 345 -6.56 -9.89 -7.68
CA SER A 345 -7.80 -10.09 -8.45
C SER A 345 -7.80 -11.38 -9.29
N THR A 346 -6.81 -12.26 -9.11
CA THR A 346 -6.70 -13.53 -9.82
C THR A 346 -7.20 -14.68 -8.96
N LEU A 347 -8.25 -15.35 -9.42
CA LEU A 347 -8.65 -16.63 -8.87
C LEU A 347 -7.56 -17.68 -9.14
N ILE A 348 -7.20 -18.43 -8.10
CA ILE A 348 -6.19 -19.48 -8.14
C ILE A 348 -6.76 -20.86 -7.79
N THR A 349 -6.04 -21.91 -8.15
CA THR A 349 -6.31 -23.24 -7.63
C THR A 349 -6.16 -23.21 -6.12
N PRO A 350 -7.14 -23.70 -5.34
CA PRO A 350 -7.10 -23.58 -3.89
C PRO A 350 -5.85 -24.19 -3.28
N VAL A 351 -5.16 -23.43 -2.43
CA VAL A 351 -3.98 -23.89 -1.67
C VAL A 351 -4.24 -23.74 -0.18
N THR A 352 -4.01 -24.80 0.58
CA THR A 352 -4.22 -24.81 2.02
C THR A 352 -2.93 -24.49 2.76
N VAL A 353 -2.97 -23.47 3.61
CA VAL A 353 -1.84 -22.98 4.43
C VAL A 353 -2.31 -22.72 5.86
N HIS A 354 -1.36 -22.59 6.78
CA HIS A 354 -1.64 -22.17 8.16
C HIS A 354 -1.55 -20.65 8.33
N ARG A 355 -0.60 -20.02 7.63
CA ARG A 355 -0.34 -18.57 7.61
C ARG A 355 -0.32 -18.04 6.18
N VAL A 356 -0.80 -16.82 5.99
CA VAL A 356 -0.72 -16.07 4.74
C VAL A 356 0.08 -14.80 5.00
N PRO A 357 1.36 -14.73 4.58
CA PRO A 357 2.08 -13.46 4.55
C PRO A 357 1.42 -12.56 3.49
N ILE A 358 1.11 -11.32 3.90
CA ILE A 358 0.44 -10.33 3.08
C ILE A 358 1.14 -8.98 3.22
N HIS A 359 1.90 -8.62 2.18
CA HIS A 359 2.54 -7.31 2.09
C HIS A 359 1.53 -6.21 1.79
N ILE A 360 1.96 -4.98 2.02
CA ILE A 360 1.21 -3.76 1.74
C ILE A 360 0.61 -3.82 0.32
N ALA A 361 -0.67 -3.44 0.22
CA ALA A 361 -1.46 -3.38 -0.99
C ALA A 361 -1.85 -4.71 -1.65
N GLN A 362 -1.33 -5.82 -1.15
CA GLN A 362 -1.75 -7.15 -1.60
C GLN A 362 -3.12 -7.49 -1.03
N ARG A 363 -3.81 -8.39 -1.74
CA ARG A 363 -5.06 -8.98 -1.29
C ARG A 363 -5.00 -10.50 -1.42
N TYR A 364 -5.59 -11.20 -0.49
CA TYR A 364 -5.85 -12.62 -0.61
C TYR A 364 -7.28 -12.92 -0.20
N SER A 365 -8.00 -13.74 -0.98
CA SER A 365 -9.23 -14.35 -0.47
C SER A 365 -8.92 -15.77 0.01
N VAL A 366 -9.33 -16.07 1.24
CA VAL A 366 -9.23 -17.41 1.83
C VAL A 366 -10.61 -17.96 2.14
N VAL A 367 -10.80 -19.27 1.93
CA VAL A 367 -11.97 -20.00 2.41
C VAL A 367 -11.60 -20.76 3.68
N VAL A 368 -12.36 -20.52 4.74
CA VAL A 368 -12.17 -21.16 6.06
C VAL A 368 -13.40 -21.97 6.40
N ASN A 369 -13.21 -23.20 6.86
CA ASN A 369 -14.28 -24.04 7.38
C ASN A 369 -14.32 -23.93 8.91
N PHE A 370 -15.33 -23.23 9.43
CA PHE A 370 -15.49 -23.02 10.87
C PHE A 370 -16.17 -24.22 11.54
N ASN A 371 -15.40 -25.29 11.69
CA ASN A 371 -15.85 -26.58 12.20
C ASN A 371 -15.42 -26.90 13.64
N GLN A 372 -14.85 -25.92 14.34
CA GLN A 372 -14.36 -26.07 15.71
C GLN A 372 -15.47 -25.86 16.76
N SER A 373 -15.11 -25.98 18.05
CA SER A 373 -16.08 -25.88 19.15
C SER A 373 -16.69 -24.47 19.25
N THR A 374 -18.01 -24.40 19.36
CA THR A 374 -18.73 -23.13 19.55
C THR A 374 -18.74 -22.64 21.00
N SER A 375 -18.08 -23.35 21.92
CA SER A 375 -18.05 -23.03 23.35
C SER A 375 -17.01 -21.96 23.71
N THR A 376 -16.20 -21.52 22.76
CA THR A 376 -15.15 -20.52 22.93
C THR A 376 -14.96 -19.73 21.64
N ASN A 377 -14.28 -18.58 21.73
CA ASN A 377 -13.81 -17.83 20.57
C ASN A 377 -12.46 -18.41 20.10
N TYR A 378 -11.96 -17.92 18.98
CA TYR A 378 -10.60 -18.21 18.50
C TYR A 378 -9.90 -16.92 18.10
N TRP A 379 -8.57 -16.88 18.21
CA TRP A 379 -7.79 -15.75 17.71
C TRP A 379 -7.69 -15.80 16.20
N PHE A 380 -8.08 -14.70 15.57
CA PHE A 380 -7.56 -14.29 14.27
C PHE A 380 -6.31 -13.44 14.56
N ARG A 381 -5.20 -13.79 13.93
CA ARG A 381 -3.91 -13.11 14.08
C ARG A 381 -3.54 -12.44 12.76
N ALA A 382 -3.07 -11.21 12.84
CA ALA A 382 -2.35 -10.52 11.80
C ALA A 382 -1.04 -10.07 12.43
N GLN A 383 -0.08 -10.99 12.52
CA GLN A 383 1.16 -10.72 13.22
C GLN A 383 2.11 -9.94 12.31
N MET A 384 2.63 -8.79 12.77
CA MET A 384 3.64 -8.06 12.02
C MET A 384 4.99 -8.78 12.07
N ASN A 385 5.69 -8.82 10.95
CA ASN A 385 7.03 -9.37 10.89
C ASN A 385 8.07 -8.30 11.30
N GLU A 386 8.50 -8.32 12.55
CA GLU A 386 9.46 -7.35 13.09
C GLU A 386 10.85 -7.44 12.44
N HIS A 387 11.19 -8.55 11.76
CA HIS A 387 12.43 -8.64 10.98
C HIS A 387 12.46 -7.67 9.79
N CYS A 388 11.30 -7.14 9.39
CA CYS A 388 11.18 -6.12 8.36
C CYS A 388 11.46 -4.71 8.88
N PHE A 389 11.61 -4.52 10.19
CA PHE A 389 11.89 -3.23 10.81
C PHE A 389 13.39 -3.10 11.12
N SER A 390 13.94 -1.91 10.88
CA SER A 390 15.35 -1.62 11.15
C SER A 390 15.66 -1.39 12.63
N ALA A 391 14.62 -1.22 13.47
CA ALA A 391 14.72 -1.01 14.90
C ALA A 391 13.49 -1.55 15.64
N ASP A 392 13.57 -1.61 16.96
CA ASP A 392 12.46 -1.96 17.83
C ASP A 392 11.62 -0.71 18.17
N ASN A 393 10.29 -0.83 18.16
CA ASN A 393 9.40 0.16 18.78
C ASN A 393 8.92 -0.38 20.14
N PRO A 394 9.32 0.21 21.28
CA PRO A 394 9.03 -0.36 22.60
C PRO A 394 7.54 -0.38 22.98
N VAL A 395 6.67 0.35 22.27
CA VAL A 395 5.22 0.34 22.52
C VAL A 395 4.44 -0.59 21.58
N LEU A 396 5.07 -1.09 20.52
CA LEU A 396 4.41 -1.93 19.52
C LEU A 396 4.20 -3.34 20.07
N ASP A 397 2.95 -3.81 20.03
CA ASP A 397 2.63 -5.24 20.08
C ASP A 397 2.44 -5.73 18.63
N PRO A 398 3.40 -6.52 18.08
CA PRO A 398 3.31 -6.99 16.71
C PRO A 398 2.22 -8.06 16.52
N ASP A 399 1.74 -8.72 17.57
CA ASP A 399 0.74 -9.80 17.49
C ASP A 399 -0.70 -9.24 17.50
N VAL A 400 -1.06 -8.52 16.44
CA VAL A 400 -2.37 -7.87 16.27
C VAL A 400 -3.47 -8.93 16.16
N LYS A 401 -4.49 -8.83 17.02
CA LYS A 401 -5.53 -9.86 17.16
C LYS A 401 -6.94 -9.35 16.98
N ALA A 402 -7.78 -10.23 16.44
CA ALA A 402 -9.24 -10.13 16.44
C ALA A 402 -9.86 -11.43 16.97
N LEU A 403 -11.13 -11.36 17.39
CA LEU A 403 -11.88 -12.52 17.86
C LEU A 403 -12.70 -13.11 16.72
N ILE A 404 -12.43 -14.35 16.35
CA ILE A 404 -13.37 -15.19 15.61
C ILE A 404 -14.44 -15.65 16.60
N SER A 405 -15.70 -15.27 16.36
CA SER A 405 -16.78 -15.57 17.29
C SER A 405 -17.96 -16.32 16.65
N TYR A 406 -18.27 -17.50 17.21
CA TYR A 406 -19.44 -18.31 16.84
C TYR A 406 -20.76 -17.79 17.46
N SER A 407 -20.66 -16.99 18.52
CA SER A 407 -21.80 -16.50 19.31
C SER A 407 -21.77 -14.99 19.54
N ASN A 408 -20.89 -14.29 18.81
CA ASN A 408 -20.72 -12.84 18.87
C ASN A 408 -20.41 -12.32 20.29
N THR A 409 -19.48 -12.98 20.99
CA THR A 409 -19.06 -12.62 22.35
C THR A 409 -17.70 -11.92 22.36
N THR A 410 -17.45 -11.09 23.37
CA THR A 410 -16.19 -10.36 23.59
C THR A 410 -15.18 -11.11 24.46
N SER A 411 -15.53 -12.31 24.93
CA SER A 411 -14.66 -13.08 25.84
C SER A 411 -13.38 -13.52 25.14
N GLU A 412 -12.24 -13.34 25.79
CA GLU A 412 -11.00 -13.91 25.30
C GLU A 412 -11.10 -15.44 25.23
N PRO A 413 -10.47 -16.05 24.20
CA PRO A 413 -10.58 -17.48 23.99
C PRO A 413 -9.68 -18.25 24.96
N THR A 414 -10.18 -19.37 25.48
CA THR A 414 -9.49 -20.18 26.50
C THR A 414 -8.79 -21.41 25.93
N ASN A 415 -9.15 -21.83 24.71
CA ASN A 415 -8.61 -23.02 24.03
C ASN A 415 -8.18 -22.70 22.59
N SER A 416 -7.79 -21.46 22.32
CA SER A 416 -7.26 -21.02 21.02
C SER A 416 -5.78 -21.34 20.97
N ILE A 417 -5.39 -22.19 20.02
CA ILE A 417 -4.02 -22.69 19.87
C ILE A 417 -3.48 -22.20 18.54
N ASP A 418 -2.42 -21.41 18.61
CA ASP A 418 -1.67 -20.95 17.44
C ASP A 418 -0.95 -22.10 16.73
N TRP A 419 -0.68 -21.92 15.45
CA TRP A 419 0.15 -22.80 14.65
C TRP A 419 1.61 -22.71 15.06
N THR A 420 2.30 -23.85 15.10
CA THR A 420 3.70 -23.96 15.54
C THR A 420 4.72 -23.56 14.47
N ASP A 421 4.26 -23.17 13.28
CA ASP A 421 5.14 -22.74 12.20
C ASP A 421 5.84 -21.45 12.62
N VAL A 422 7.16 -21.41 12.43
CA VAL A 422 7.97 -20.22 12.72
C VAL A 422 7.65 -19.18 11.65
N LEU A 423 7.47 -17.92 12.04
CA LEU A 423 7.39 -16.80 11.11
C LEU A 423 8.67 -16.76 10.28
N ASP A 424 8.53 -16.42 9.01
CA ASP A 424 9.69 -16.24 8.18
C ASP A 424 10.49 -15.04 8.69
N VAL A 425 11.82 -15.18 8.77
CA VAL A 425 12.71 -14.08 9.11
C VAL A 425 12.97 -13.19 7.89
N THR A 426 12.50 -13.62 6.72
CA THR A 426 12.51 -12.89 5.47
C THR A 426 11.11 -12.36 5.17
N CYS A 427 11.05 -11.12 4.71
CA CYS A 427 9.82 -10.41 4.38
C CYS A 427 9.44 -10.76 2.94
N GLN A 428 8.75 -11.89 2.76
CA GLN A 428 8.47 -12.49 1.46
C GLN A 428 6.97 -12.69 1.26
N ASP A 429 6.55 -12.56 0.00
CA ASP A 429 5.21 -12.94 -0.40
C ASP A 429 4.93 -14.44 -0.15
N LEU A 430 3.65 -14.78 -0.07
CA LEU A 430 3.24 -16.19 -0.10
C LEU A 430 3.81 -16.84 -1.37
N ASN A 431 4.56 -17.93 -1.17
CA ASN A 431 5.31 -18.61 -2.24
C ASN A 431 4.51 -18.70 -3.57
N THR A 432 4.90 -17.86 -4.54
CA THR A 432 4.21 -17.71 -5.82
C THR A 432 4.07 -19.03 -6.59
N THR A 433 4.98 -20.00 -6.39
CA THR A 433 4.89 -21.31 -7.07
C THR A 433 3.66 -22.12 -6.67
N LEU A 434 3.04 -21.79 -5.52
CA LEU A 434 1.78 -22.37 -5.06
C LEU A 434 0.56 -21.70 -5.71
N LEU A 435 0.72 -20.48 -6.24
CA LEU A 435 -0.36 -19.62 -6.71
C LEU A 435 -0.60 -19.81 -8.21
N VAL A 436 -1.27 -20.91 -8.58
CA VAL A 436 -1.56 -21.22 -9.99
C VAL A 436 -2.94 -20.68 -10.39
N PRO A 437 -3.04 -19.71 -11.32
CA PRO A 437 -4.34 -19.16 -11.75
C PRO A 437 -5.30 -20.21 -12.30
N LEU A 438 -6.59 -20.14 -11.92
CA LEU A 438 -7.63 -21.08 -12.41
C LEU A 438 -7.82 -21.00 -13.92
N THR A 439 -7.86 -19.78 -14.46
CA THR A 439 -7.95 -19.54 -15.90
C THR A 439 -6.53 -19.45 -16.45
N PRO A 440 -6.08 -20.43 -17.25
CA PRO A 440 -4.72 -20.43 -17.75
C PRO A 440 -4.53 -19.36 -18.82
N ILE A 441 -3.71 -18.35 -18.52
CA ILE A 441 -3.33 -17.30 -19.47
C ILE A 441 -1.81 -17.18 -19.42
N SER A 442 -1.16 -17.66 -20.48
CA SER A 442 0.29 -17.48 -20.65
C SER A 442 0.56 -16.12 -21.27
N PRO A 443 1.62 -15.42 -20.84
CA PRO A 443 1.97 -14.15 -21.46
C PRO A 443 2.37 -14.34 -22.93
N PRO A 444 2.14 -13.34 -23.79
CA PRO A 444 2.77 -13.28 -25.10
C PRO A 444 4.31 -13.29 -24.98
N LYS A 445 4.99 -13.55 -26.10
CA LYS A 445 6.44 -13.34 -26.18
C LYS A 445 6.74 -11.87 -25.96
N ASN A 446 7.77 -11.55 -25.17
CA ASN A 446 8.21 -10.17 -25.00
C ASN A 446 8.83 -9.61 -26.29
N ASP A 447 8.61 -8.33 -26.50
CA ASP A 447 9.22 -7.51 -27.54
C ASP A 447 10.37 -6.68 -26.96
N LEU A 448 10.24 -6.29 -25.68
CA LEU A 448 11.16 -5.41 -24.97
C LEU A 448 11.53 -5.99 -23.60
N THR A 449 12.68 -5.55 -23.11
CA THR A 449 13.21 -5.92 -21.80
C THR A 449 13.89 -4.70 -21.20
N TYR A 450 13.53 -4.37 -19.96
CA TYR A 450 14.16 -3.32 -19.16
C TYR A 450 14.64 -3.88 -17.83
N GLN A 451 15.70 -3.28 -17.30
CA GLN A 451 16.15 -3.49 -15.94
C GLN A 451 15.97 -2.18 -15.17
N LEU A 452 15.41 -2.30 -13.97
CA LEU A 452 15.18 -1.21 -13.03
C LEU A 452 15.89 -1.56 -11.72
N ASP A 453 16.92 -0.80 -11.41
CA ASP A 453 17.73 -0.95 -10.21
C ASP A 453 17.15 -0.11 -9.08
N ILE A 454 16.83 -0.73 -7.96
CA ILE A 454 16.22 -0.11 -6.78
C ILE A 454 17.31 0.07 -5.74
N SER A 455 17.41 1.27 -5.17
CA SER A 455 18.39 1.56 -4.12
C SER A 455 17.99 2.76 -3.27
N PHE A 456 18.46 2.78 -2.03
CA PHE A 456 18.47 3.95 -1.16
C PHE A 456 19.89 4.54 -1.16
N GLN A 457 19.98 5.86 -1.33
CA GLN A 457 21.27 6.53 -1.44
C GLN A 457 21.24 7.89 -0.73
N ILE A 458 22.35 8.19 -0.06
CA ILE A 458 22.61 9.52 0.49
C ILE A 458 23.03 10.44 -0.65
N GLY A 459 22.13 11.36 -1.01
CA GLY A 459 22.32 12.31 -2.09
C GLY A 459 22.86 13.67 -1.64
N SER A 460 22.49 14.70 -2.41
CA SER A 460 22.80 16.10 -2.07
C SER A 460 22.21 16.46 -0.71
N TYR A 461 22.92 17.32 0.04
CA TYR A 461 22.54 17.74 1.39
C TYR A 461 22.44 16.60 2.42
N ALA A 462 23.06 15.45 2.12
CA ALA A 462 23.02 14.25 2.94
C ALA A 462 21.58 13.81 3.27
N LEU A 463 20.67 13.99 2.31
CA LEU A 463 19.31 13.46 2.39
C LEU A 463 19.30 12.03 1.88
N ASP A 464 18.68 11.14 2.63
CA ASP A 464 18.38 9.80 2.15
C ASP A 464 17.19 9.85 1.20
N LYS A 465 17.35 9.23 0.03
CA LYS A 465 16.35 9.18 -1.02
C LYS A 465 16.35 7.81 -1.65
N ALA A 466 15.16 7.42 -2.10
CA ALA A 466 14.97 6.23 -2.88
C ALA A 466 15.14 6.54 -4.36
N TYR A 467 15.75 5.59 -5.08
CA TYR A 467 16.09 5.71 -6.48
C TYR A 467 15.60 4.49 -7.25
N ILE A 468 15.00 4.76 -8.41
CA ILE A 468 14.89 3.79 -9.50
C ILE A 468 15.92 4.20 -10.55
N ASN A 469 16.88 3.32 -10.83
CA ASN A 469 18.14 3.61 -11.50
C ASN A 469 18.84 4.82 -10.85
N SER A 470 18.86 5.96 -11.54
CA SER A 470 19.49 7.19 -11.07
C SER A 470 18.50 8.29 -10.73
N THR A 471 17.19 7.99 -10.67
CA THR A 471 16.14 8.99 -10.51
C THR A 471 15.40 8.79 -9.19
N THR A 472 15.29 9.88 -8.42
CA THR A 472 14.38 10.02 -7.29
C THR A 472 13.17 10.83 -7.74
N TRP A 473 11.98 10.27 -7.57
CA TRP A 473 10.75 10.90 -8.06
C TRP A 473 10.23 11.97 -7.10
N THR A 474 9.68 13.03 -7.68
CA THR A 474 8.93 14.05 -6.95
C THR A 474 7.64 14.37 -7.71
N PRO A 475 6.50 14.59 -7.05
CA PRO A 475 5.26 14.95 -7.74
C PRO A 475 5.44 16.15 -8.67
N SER A 476 4.91 16.05 -9.90
CA SER A 476 4.90 17.18 -10.83
C SER A 476 3.77 18.15 -10.52
N SER A 477 4.03 19.46 -10.55
CA SER A 477 3.00 20.48 -10.31
C SER A 477 1.93 20.51 -11.41
N THR A 478 2.34 20.20 -12.65
CA THR A 478 1.42 19.90 -13.75
C THR A 478 1.47 18.40 -14.00
N PRO A 479 0.35 17.67 -13.96
CA PRO A 479 0.36 16.22 -14.11
C PRO A 479 1.04 15.80 -15.41
N THR A 480 1.88 14.76 -15.36
CA THR A 480 2.62 14.28 -16.53
C THR A 480 1.69 13.87 -17.67
N LEU A 481 0.49 13.36 -17.38
CA LEU A 481 -0.55 13.08 -18.38
C LEU A 481 -0.99 14.35 -19.12
N ASN A 482 -1.20 15.46 -18.41
CA ASN A 482 -1.60 16.73 -19.01
C ASN A 482 -0.50 17.26 -19.94
N GLN A 483 0.76 17.15 -19.50
CA GLN A 483 1.92 17.53 -20.29
C GLN A 483 2.04 16.65 -21.55
N ALA A 484 1.93 15.33 -21.40
CA ALA A 484 2.03 14.37 -22.49
C ALA A 484 0.97 14.57 -23.57
N ILE A 485 -0.31 14.68 -23.19
CA ILE A 485 -1.41 14.89 -24.14
C ILE A 485 -1.25 16.25 -24.86
N SER A 486 -0.86 17.30 -24.14
CA SER A 486 -0.62 18.62 -24.73
C SER A 486 0.53 18.59 -25.74
N ALA A 487 1.61 17.88 -25.43
CA ALA A 487 2.76 17.79 -26.32
C ALA A 487 2.51 16.89 -27.54
N LEU A 488 1.87 15.74 -27.35
CA LEU A 488 1.49 14.80 -28.42
C LEU A 488 0.52 15.44 -29.43
N SER A 489 -0.38 16.31 -28.95
CA SER A 489 -1.33 17.05 -29.78
C SER A 489 -0.76 18.36 -30.38
N SER A 490 0.43 18.78 -29.95
CA SER A 490 1.04 20.02 -30.43
C SER A 490 1.57 19.90 -31.87
N GLN A 491 1.56 21.01 -32.61
CA GLN A 491 2.26 21.10 -33.91
C GLN A 491 3.78 21.23 -33.76
N ASN A 492 4.31 21.22 -32.52
CA ASN A 492 5.74 21.27 -32.27
C ASN A 492 6.33 19.86 -32.45
N THR A 493 6.93 19.64 -33.61
CA THR A 493 7.46 18.34 -34.02
C THR A 493 8.56 17.82 -33.08
N THR A 494 9.36 18.70 -32.46
CA THR A 494 10.45 18.31 -31.55
C THR A 494 9.92 17.78 -30.21
N LEU A 495 8.87 18.42 -29.67
CA LEU A 495 8.22 17.91 -28.45
C LEU A 495 7.51 16.60 -28.79
N SER A 496 6.62 16.61 -29.78
CA SER A 496 5.86 15.42 -30.21
C SER A 496 6.74 14.22 -30.58
N SER A 497 7.92 14.42 -31.21
CA SER A 497 8.87 13.34 -31.53
C SER A 497 9.45 12.67 -30.28
N SER A 498 9.61 13.42 -29.20
CA SER A 498 10.23 12.90 -27.99
C SER A 498 9.25 11.98 -27.23
N PHE A 499 7.96 12.29 -27.22
CA PHE A 499 6.91 11.41 -26.66
C PHE A 499 6.60 10.17 -27.51
N SER A 500 6.91 10.21 -28.81
CA SER A 500 6.63 9.11 -29.74
C SER A 500 7.82 8.18 -29.96
N THR A 501 8.95 8.44 -29.29
CA THR A 501 10.14 7.58 -29.35
C THR A 501 10.11 6.57 -28.22
N LEU A 502 10.44 5.31 -28.54
CA LEU A 502 10.61 4.24 -27.56
C LEU A 502 11.84 4.49 -26.70
N GLY A 503 11.72 4.34 -25.38
CA GLY A 503 12.85 4.38 -24.45
C GLY A 503 12.65 5.29 -23.25
N LEU A 504 13.76 5.64 -22.60
CA LEU A 504 13.79 6.49 -21.42
C LEU A 504 13.57 7.96 -21.79
N ASP A 505 12.65 8.62 -21.10
CA ASP A 505 12.49 10.07 -21.12
C ASP A 505 12.48 10.64 -19.70
N THR A 506 13.57 11.31 -19.34
CA THR A 506 13.74 12.03 -18.07
C THR A 506 13.85 13.54 -18.26
N THR A 507 14.04 14.01 -19.49
CA THR A 507 14.44 15.39 -19.78
C THR A 507 13.28 16.31 -20.15
N LEU A 508 12.16 15.76 -20.64
CA LEU A 508 11.00 16.56 -21.03
C LEU A 508 10.08 16.93 -19.87
N TYR A 509 9.87 16.00 -18.93
CA TYR A 509 8.86 16.12 -17.88
C TYR A 509 9.33 16.88 -16.64
N SER A 510 10.65 17.09 -16.53
CA SER A 510 11.24 17.69 -15.34
C SER A 510 12.55 18.41 -15.69
N PRO A 511 12.57 19.75 -15.66
CA PRO A 511 13.82 20.51 -15.69
C PRO A 511 14.78 20.10 -14.56
N SER A 512 14.26 19.51 -13.47
CA SER A 512 15.04 18.98 -12.34
C SER A 512 15.44 17.51 -12.48
N GLY A 513 15.03 16.79 -13.54
CA GLY A 513 15.36 15.37 -13.76
C GLY A 513 14.66 14.39 -12.81
N SER A 514 13.58 14.83 -12.14
CA SER A 514 12.86 14.07 -11.11
C SER A 514 11.67 13.24 -11.62
N GLN A 515 11.58 13.04 -12.93
CA GLN A 515 10.57 12.18 -13.54
C GLN A 515 11.29 11.09 -14.32
N PHE A 516 11.04 9.83 -13.98
CA PHE A 516 11.50 8.67 -14.73
C PHE A 516 10.30 8.12 -15.50
N ILE A 517 10.28 8.34 -16.82
CA ILE A 517 9.25 7.80 -17.70
C ILE A 517 9.86 6.85 -18.72
N LEU A 518 9.38 5.60 -18.76
CA LEU A 518 9.66 4.67 -19.85
C LEU A 518 8.52 4.74 -20.86
N SER A 519 8.83 5.27 -22.05
CA SER A 519 7.88 5.39 -23.15
C SER A 519 7.87 4.14 -24.00
N ILE A 520 6.68 3.55 -24.15
CA ILE A 520 6.33 2.39 -24.97
C ILE A 520 5.21 2.83 -25.93
N PRO A 521 5.56 3.49 -27.05
CA PRO A 521 4.60 4.27 -27.83
C PRO A 521 3.62 3.42 -28.65
N THR A 522 3.88 2.12 -28.83
CA THR A 522 3.05 1.17 -29.59
C THR A 522 2.75 -0.05 -28.73
N LEU A 523 1.81 -0.90 -29.17
CA LEU A 523 1.54 -2.17 -28.51
C LEU A 523 2.81 -3.02 -28.50
N GLN A 524 3.30 -3.33 -27.30
CA GLN A 524 4.49 -4.16 -27.05
C GLN A 524 4.27 -4.97 -25.78
N THR A 525 4.86 -6.16 -25.71
CA THR A 525 4.97 -6.95 -24.49
C THR A 525 6.34 -6.68 -23.86
N VAL A 526 6.36 -6.36 -22.57
CA VAL A 526 7.55 -5.83 -21.89
C VAL A 526 7.90 -6.70 -20.70
N ASP A 527 9.15 -7.14 -20.65
CA ASP A 527 9.78 -7.69 -19.45
C ASP A 527 10.43 -6.58 -18.64
N ILE A 528 10.23 -6.61 -17.32
CA ILE A 528 10.89 -5.72 -16.37
C ILE A 528 11.58 -6.59 -15.33
N LEU A 529 12.90 -6.47 -15.24
CA LEU A 529 13.65 -6.97 -14.09
C LEU A 529 13.70 -5.86 -13.04
N LEU A 530 12.98 -6.04 -11.95
CA LEU A 530 13.12 -5.23 -10.74
C LEU A 530 14.27 -5.83 -9.93
N ASN A 531 15.35 -5.08 -9.77
CA ASN A 531 16.57 -5.55 -9.13
C ASN A 531 16.83 -4.72 -7.88
N ASN A 532 16.76 -5.35 -6.72
CA ASN A 532 16.85 -4.68 -5.43
C ASN A 532 18.27 -4.70 -4.89
N PHE A 533 18.88 -3.52 -4.72
CA PHE A 533 20.18 -3.36 -4.06
C PHE A 533 20.06 -2.91 -2.60
N ASP A 534 18.83 -2.77 -2.10
CA ASP A 534 18.55 -2.42 -0.72
C ASP A 534 18.48 -3.65 0.19
N GLU A 535 18.67 -3.42 1.50
CA GLU A 535 18.59 -4.45 2.53
C GLU A 535 17.16 -4.79 2.98
N GLY A 536 16.19 -3.93 2.64
CA GLY A 536 14.77 -4.17 2.87
C GLY A 536 14.07 -4.81 1.66
N ALA A 537 12.89 -5.39 1.91
CA ALA A 537 11.99 -5.86 0.86
C ALA A 537 11.02 -4.75 0.44
N HIS A 538 10.62 -4.72 -0.83
CA HIS A 538 9.75 -3.66 -1.37
C HIS A 538 8.56 -4.22 -2.14
N PRO A 539 7.30 -3.99 -1.68
CA PRO A 539 6.11 -4.35 -2.44
C PRO A 539 5.88 -3.36 -3.59
N PHE A 540 6.22 -3.76 -4.81
CA PHE A 540 6.00 -2.97 -6.02
C PHE A 540 4.60 -3.16 -6.58
N HIS A 541 3.90 -2.04 -6.80
CA HIS A 541 2.60 -1.97 -7.44
C HIS A 541 2.69 -1.31 -8.82
N LEU A 542 2.04 -1.90 -9.83
CA LEU A 542 1.89 -1.32 -11.17
C LEU A 542 0.44 -0.90 -11.41
N HIS A 543 0.23 0.38 -11.66
CA HIS A 543 -1.08 0.92 -12.03
C HIS A 543 -1.51 0.46 -13.44
N GLY A 544 -2.82 0.41 -13.69
CA GLY A 544 -3.40 0.24 -15.03
C GLY A 544 -3.22 -1.12 -15.69
N HIS A 545 -2.44 -2.02 -15.08
CA HIS A 545 -2.09 -3.32 -15.63
C HIS A 545 -2.10 -4.40 -14.57
N GLN A 546 -2.41 -5.61 -15.00
CA GLN A 546 -2.02 -6.82 -14.31
C GLN A 546 -0.77 -7.38 -15.00
N PHE A 547 0.26 -7.73 -14.24
CA PHE A 547 1.48 -8.34 -14.77
C PHE A 547 1.54 -9.84 -14.44
N TRP A 548 2.29 -10.57 -15.24
CA TRP A 548 2.72 -11.93 -14.93
C TRP A 548 4.00 -11.90 -14.10
N GLU A 549 4.02 -12.65 -13.00
CA GLU A 549 5.24 -12.94 -12.25
C GLU A 549 5.97 -14.10 -12.90
N LEU A 550 7.09 -13.82 -13.56
CA LEU A 550 7.81 -14.83 -14.33
C LEU A 550 8.80 -15.61 -13.47
N ALA A 551 9.54 -14.91 -12.62
CA ALA A 551 10.51 -15.49 -11.70
C ALA A 551 10.93 -14.45 -10.66
N SER A 552 11.40 -14.92 -9.51
CA SER A 552 12.12 -14.13 -8.52
C SER A 552 13.32 -14.91 -7.99
N GLY A 553 14.27 -14.23 -7.38
CA GLY A 553 15.43 -14.87 -6.78
C GLY A 553 16.38 -13.88 -6.13
N THR A 554 17.48 -14.40 -5.61
CA THR A 554 18.52 -13.61 -4.95
C THR A 554 19.79 -13.53 -5.80
N GLY A 555 20.65 -12.55 -5.50
CA GLY A 555 21.92 -12.36 -6.19
C GLY A 555 21.75 -11.85 -7.63
N ASN A 556 22.74 -12.12 -8.49
CA ASN A 556 22.73 -11.58 -9.85
C ASN A 556 21.78 -12.38 -10.77
N PHE A 557 20.95 -11.67 -11.53
CA PHE A 557 20.10 -12.26 -12.56
C PHE A 557 20.92 -12.75 -13.77
N ASP A 558 20.67 -13.98 -14.24
CA ASP A 558 21.29 -14.55 -15.44
C ASP A 558 20.41 -14.36 -16.68
N TRP A 559 20.75 -13.34 -17.49
CA TRP A 559 20.14 -13.08 -18.80
C TRP A 559 20.39 -14.16 -19.87
N GLY A 560 21.28 -15.11 -19.61
CA GLY A 560 21.61 -16.22 -20.49
C GLY A 560 20.67 -17.41 -20.32
N THR A 561 21.12 -18.42 -19.58
CA THR A 561 20.43 -19.71 -19.53
C THR A 561 19.20 -19.63 -18.65
N ALA A 562 19.27 -18.93 -17.52
CA ALA A 562 18.14 -18.80 -16.61
C ALA A 562 16.97 -18.08 -17.28
N TYR A 563 17.19 -16.89 -17.86
CA TYR A 563 16.15 -16.14 -18.56
C TYR A 563 15.50 -16.91 -19.72
N GLN A 564 16.28 -17.64 -20.53
CA GLN A 564 15.74 -18.46 -21.63
C GLN A 564 14.98 -19.69 -21.14
N GLY A 565 15.25 -20.16 -19.92
CA GLY A 565 14.63 -21.33 -19.30
C GLY A 565 13.39 -21.03 -18.46
N ILE A 566 12.98 -19.76 -18.35
CA ILE A 566 11.81 -19.36 -17.54
C ILE A 566 10.54 -20.03 -18.06
N ASP A 567 9.81 -20.67 -17.16
CA ASP A 567 8.52 -21.27 -17.47
C ASP A 567 7.43 -20.21 -17.54
N THR A 568 6.96 -19.94 -18.76
CA THR A 568 5.89 -18.98 -19.01
C THR A 568 4.50 -19.64 -19.09
N ARG A 569 4.36 -20.90 -18.66
CA ARG A 569 3.06 -21.60 -18.66
C ARG A 569 2.23 -21.18 -17.47
N ASN A 570 1.24 -20.31 -17.74
CA ASN A 570 0.29 -19.82 -16.73
C ASN A 570 0.94 -19.31 -15.41
N PRO A 571 1.93 -18.41 -15.47
CA PRO A 571 2.46 -17.77 -14.28
C PRO A 571 1.37 -16.99 -13.55
N MET A 572 1.59 -16.77 -12.26
CA MET A 572 0.70 -15.94 -11.45
C MET A 572 0.53 -14.56 -12.08
N ARG A 573 -0.69 -14.03 -12.03
CA ARG A 573 -1.02 -12.70 -12.55
C ARG A 573 -1.55 -11.83 -11.43
N ARG A 574 -0.94 -10.69 -11.18
CA ARG A 574 -1.35 -9.78 -10.10
C ARG A 574 -0.91 -8.34 -10.36
N ASP A 575 -1.17 -7.45 -9.42
CA ASP A 575 -0.84 -6.02 -9.57
C ASP A 575 0.15 -5.51 -8.50
N THR A 576 0.41 -6.28 -7.44
CA THR A 576 1.43 -5.96 -6.44
C THR A 576 2.27 -7.18 -6.09
N LEU A 577 3.60 -7.12 -6.19
CA LEU A 577 4.52 -8.17 -5.76
C LEU A 577 5.62 -7.61 -4.88
N THR A 578 6.22 -8.44 -4.03
CA THR A 578 7.39 -8.05 -3.24
C THR A 578 8.70 -8.42 -3.94
N VAL A 579 9.64 -7.46 -3.98
CA VAL A 579 11.02 -7.70 -4.39
C VAL A 579 11.85 -7.84 -3.12
N ASP A 580 12.37 -9.03 -2.88
CA ASP A 580 13.13 -9.36 -1.68
C ASP A 580 14.38 -8.49 -1.52
N ALA A 581 14.85 -8.37 -0.27
CA ALA A 581 16.14 -7.78 0.08
C ALA A 581 17.28 -8.40 -0.74
N TYR A 582 18.11 -7.56 -1.37
CA TYR A 582 19.19 -7.99 -2.27
C TYR A 582 18.78 -9.00 -3.36
N GLY A 583 17.50 -8.99 -3.72
CA GLY A 583 16.89 -9.92 -4.66
C GLY A 583 16.46 -9.24 -5.96
N TRP A 584 15.72 -9.99 -6.77
CA TRP A 584 15.13 -9.51 -8.00
C TRP A 584 13.81 -10.22 -8.28
N SER A 585 12.93 -9.52 -9.00
CA SER A 585 11.69 -10.06 -9.54
C SER A 585 11.57 -9.69 -11.01
N LEU A 586 11.33 -10.68 -11.86
CA LEU A 586 11.08 -10.50 -13.28
C LEU A 586 9.57 -10.56 -13.53
N ILE A 587 9.00 -9.46 -14.00
CA ILE A 587 7.61 -9.37 -14.42
C ILE A 587 7.48 -9.15 -15.91
N ARG A 588 6.32 -9.53 -16.44
CA ARG A 588 5.91 -9.20 -17.81
C ARG A 588 4.55 -8.53 -17.80
N PHE A 589 4.37 -7.52 -18.62
CA PHE A 589 3.05 -6.95 -18.90
C PHE A 589 2.92 -6.59 -20.38
N VAL A 590 1.69 -6.40 -20.85
CA VAL A 590 1.42 -5.89 -22.19
C VAL A 590 1.10 -4.41 -22.07
N ALA A 591 1.80 -3.56 -22.84
CA ALA A 591 1.51 -2.14 -22.95
C ALA A 591 0.30 -1.91 -23.87
N ASP A 592 -0.84 -2.50 -23.54
CA ASP A 592 -2.09 -2.46 -24.31
C ASP A 592 -3.05 -1.35 -23.89
N ASN A 593 -2.94 -0.88 -22.66
CA ASN A 593 -3.75 0.15 -22.06
C ASN A 593 -3.09 1.53 -22.16
N PRO A 594 -3.57 2.47 -23.00
CA PRO A 594 -2.93 3.77 -23.16
C PRO A 594 -2.98 4.62 -21.90
N GLY A 595 -1.89 5.31 -21.57
CA GLY A 595 -1.85 6.19 -20.40
C GLY A 595 -0.45 6.41 -19.83
N LEU A 596 -0.42 7.13 -18.71
CA LEU A 596 0.74 7.24 -17.81
C LEU A 596 0.42 6.43 -16.55
N TRP A 597 1.17 5.37 -16.31
CA TRP A 597 0.92 4.41 -15.24
C TRP A 597 2.08 4.38 -14.26
N ALA A 598 1.80 4.63 -12.99
CA ALA A 598 2.82 4.58 -11.95
C ALA A 598 3.27 3.12 -11.69
N LEU A 599 4.57 2.95 -11.49
CA LEU A 599 5.17 1.78 -10.86
C LEU A 599 5.90 2.29 -9.62
N HIS A 600 5.54 1.82 -8.43
CA HIS A 600 6.15 2.29 -7.19
C HIS A 600 6.16 1.24 -6.09
N CYS A 601 7.06 1.42 -5.12
CA CYS A 601 6.96 0.72 -3.85
C CYS A 601 5.73 1.24 -3.09
N HIS A 602 4.95 0.33 -2.53
CA HIS A 602 3.73 0.65 -1.79
C HIS A 602 3.97 0.93 -0.31
N ILE A 603 5.20 0.80 0.18
CA ILE A 603 5.58 1.37 1.48
C ILE A 603 5.50 2.90 1.34
N SER A 604 4.61 3.52 2.13
CA SER A 604 4.26 4.94 1.96
C SER A 604 5.49 5.84 2.11
N TRP A 605 6.38 5.50 3.04
CA TRP A 605 7.62 6.22 3.30
C TRP A 605 8.57 6.16 2.10
N HIS A 606 8.74 4.98 1.51
CA HIS A 606 9.60 4.77 0.34
C HIS A 606 9.09 5.50 -0.90
N MET A 607 7.77 5.51 -1.11
CA MET A 607 7.15 6.29 -2.19
C MET A 607 7.48 7.79 -2.04
N GLU A 608 7.34 8.35 -0.84
CA GLU A 608 7.66 9.76 -0.58
C GLU A 608 9.18 10.05 -0.56
N ALA A 609 10.02 9.04 -0.32
CA ALA A 609 11.46 9.10 -0.54
C ALA A 609 11.83 9.12 -2.04
N GLY A 610 10.87 8.83 -2.93
CA GLY A 610 11.00 8.95 -4.38
C GLY A 610 11.02 7.64 -5.14
N LEU A 611 10.63 6.51 -4.51
CA LEU A 611 10.65 5.17 -5.11
C LEU A 611 9.46 4.94 -6.07
N LEU A 612 9.34 5.79 -7.08
CA LEU A 612 8.27 5.79 -8.08
C LEU A 612 8.82 6.09 -9.46
N MET A 613 8.26 5.47 -10.49
CA MET A 613 8.45 5.82 -11.90
C MET A 613 7.15 5.66 -12.69
N GLN A 614 7.18 5.95 -13.99
CA GLN A 614 6.00 5.90 -14.86
C GLN A 614 6.24 5.14 -16.17
N PHE A 615 5.29 4.31 -16.58
CA PHE A 615 5.21 3.84 -17.95
C PHE A 615 4.27 4.75 -18.74
N GLN A 616 4.76 5.28 -19.87
CA GLN A 616 3.88 5.85 -20.89
C GLN A 616 3.61 4.77 -21.92
N THR A 617 2.37 4.31 -22.01
CA THR A 617 1.96 3.25 -22.94
C THR A 617 1.05 3.80 -24.04
N ARG A 618 1.21 3.28 -25.26
CA ARG A 618 0.33 3.59 -26.41
C ARG A 618 0.16 5.09 -26.70
N ALA A 619 1.28 5.81 -26.73
CA ALA A 619 1.30 7.22 -27.18
C ALA A 619 0.73 7.40 -28.60
N ASP A 620 0.79 6.35 -29.43
CA ASP A 620 0.14 6.26 -30.74
C ASP A 620 -1.39 6.46 -30.68
N ILE A 621 -2.03 6.08 -29.57
CA ILE A 621 -3.44 6.34 -29.26
C ILE A 621 -3.59 7.65 -28.49
N MET A 622 -2.77 7.89 -27.46
CA MET A 622 -2.93 9.07 -26.61
C MET A 622 -2.89 10.40 -27.38
N LYS A 623 -2.17 10.46 -28.51
CA LYS A 623 -2.13 11.66 -29.37
C LYS A 623 -3.50 12.11 -29.90
N THR A 624 -4.51 11.22 -29.90
CA THR A 624 -5.88 11.54 -30.31
C THR A 624 -6.77 11.95 -29.13
N TRP A 625 -6.26 11.88 -27.91
CA TRP A 625 -7.04 12.20 -26.72
C TRP A 625 -7.25 13.71 -26.56
N THR A 626 -8.37 14.03 -25.94
CA THR A 626 -8.63 15.36 -25.40
C THR A 626 -9.06 15.17 -23.97
N LEU A 627 -8.29 15.73 -23.03
CA LEU A 627 -8.65 15.64 -21.63
C LEU A 627 -10.00 16.32 -21.35
N PRO A 628 -10.87 15.69 -20.53
CA PRO A 628 -12.09 16.31 -20.04
C PRO A 628 -11.84 17.68 -19.39
N ALA A 629 -12.83 18.58 -19.51
CA ALA A 629 -12.68 19.96 -19.05
C ALA A 629 -12.60 20.08 -17.53
N ASP A 630 -13.33 19.24 -16.81
CA ASP A 630 -13.29 19.07 -15.36
C ASP A 630 -11.92 18.56 -14.87
N VAL A 631 -11.36 17.54 -15.53
CA VAL A 631 -9.99 17.04 -15.24
C VAL A 631 -8.95 18.15 -15.38
N LYS A 632 -9.00 18.93 -16.47
CA LYS A 632 -8.10 20.08 -16.65
C LYS A 632 -8.38 21.19 -15.63
N GLY A 633 -9.65 21.37 -15.26
CA GLY A 633 -10.11 22.37 -14.29
C GLY A 633 -9.50 22.18 -12.91
N LEU A 634 -9.21 20.94 -12.49
CA LEU A 634 -8.52 20.63 -11.23
C LEU A 634 -7.13 21.29 -11.12
N CYS A 635 -6.49 21.61 -12.25
CA CYS A 635 -5.17 22.24 -12.27
C CYS A 635 -5.22 23.77 -12.41
N SER A 636 -6.41 24.37 -12.41
CA SER A 636 -6.60 25.82 -12.60
C SER A 636 -6.61 26.60 -11.28
N THR A 637 -6.53 25.90 -10.15
CA THR A 637 -6.71 26.43 -8.79
C THR A 637 -5.41 26.50 -8.01
#